data_AF-A0A6L2MFV9-F1
#
_entry.id   AF-A0A6L2MFV9-F1
#
_cell.length_a   1.000
_cell.length_b   1.000
_cell.length_c   1.000
_cell.angle_alpha   90.00
_cell.angle_beta   90.00
_cell.angle_gamma   90.00
#
_symmetry.space_group_name_H-M   'P 1'
#
loop_
_entity.id
_entity.type
_entity.pdbx_description
1 polymer ?
#
loop_
_entity_poly.entity_id
_entity_poly.type
_entity_poly.pdbx_seq_one_letter_code
_entity_poly.pdbx_strand_id
1 'polypeptide(L)'
;MVAFGKKLKELQIQEWKGYYIDYKLLKKKVKHYAQQNEVVVHDRDYVLRDFSQLLDQQIEKIVLFLLKQQGQLATRLSGLADDSDESFSHEPHYESIMERRESYREVGRDLLRLLFFVEMNAIGLRKILKKFDKRFGYRFTNYYVKTRANHPYSQLRQVFKQVGISAVVGSITRNLADLQDDQRRYVSIYDHPTLHLSDPIIESIKAAENRLLNSTDFLHYLGKHAFIMQDELTSPSSDELIINERYHFMSLLLNLVNTFLYMVNTYIIVPTADDYSLSLGAAATVCGVVIGSMAVAQIFSSVYFSAWSNKSYIRPLIFSSIILLMGNTLYALAYDLNSIYVLLVGRLFCGLGSARAVNRRYISDCVPPKLRMKASAGFVSASALGMACGPALACLFQTQFKIFQLTFNQDTLPGWFMAVAWFIYLLWLCCSFREPPLEKENIIPQHEASDTIVETGFTEPLLLGSTKSQQGEDEQQENDDPSDELSKESREPVTSIMSAYRLLTPSVKVQLIIYFMLKYAMEILLAESSVITSYYFIWSTNNVALFLACLGLTVLPVSIFVGSYISNVFEERQVLLASEIMVCLGIVLSFHVIIPYSAPQYILSALVTFVSAEVLEGVNLSLLSRVMSSRLSRGTYNGGLLSTEAGTLARVVADGTITLAEGTMRNVLEQQTLKWVFVGGKGGVGKTTCSCILSILLASARSSVLIISTDPAHNLSDAFQQRFTKAPTLINGFTNLYAMEVDPNEEEGEEGQEGIDGFLSDLANSIPGIDEAMSFAEMLKLVQTMDYSVIVFDTAPTGHTLRLLQFPSTLEKGLGRMMSLKSKFGGLLGQMSRLFGVGDELGEDAILGRLEGMKDVIEQVNRQFKDPDMTTFVCVCIPEFLSLYETERLVQELTKFEIDTHNIIINQVLFDEQGVESKLLKARMKMQQKYLDQFYMLYDDFHITKLPLLPEEVCGVEALKAFSTHFRKPYEASVGRGTVEDLELRVSSLQGQLREVVSELEKARKGK
;
A
#
# COMPACT_ATOMS: atom_id res chain seq x y z
N MET A 1 -30.14 20.31 49.99
CA MET A 1 -29.84 21.53 49.18
C MET A 1 -30.16 22.87 49.91
N VAL A 2 -30.42 22.87 51.24
CA VAL A 2 -30.90 24.05 51.98
C VAL A 2 -29.79 24.81 52.74
N ALA A 3 -28.62 24.21 53.00
CA ALA A 3 -27.60 24.79 53.89
C ALA A 3 -26.43 25.54 53.20
N PHE A 4 -26.34 25.61 51.86
CA PHE A 4 -25.14 26.18 51.21
C PHE A 4 -24.94 27.67 51.49
N GLY A 5 -26.00 28.49 51.51
CA GLY A 5 -25.84 29.92 51.80
C GLY A 5 -25.37 30.21 53.23
N LYS A 6 -25.70 29.33 54.19
CA LYS A 6 -25.21 29.41 55.57
C LYS A 6 -23.76 28.93 55.65
N LYS A 7 -23.47 27.78 55.03
CA LYS A 7 -22.12 27.20 54.93
C LYS A 7 -21.13 28.11 54.20
N LEU A 8 -21.55 28.82 53.15
CA LEU A 8 -20.73 29.80 52.45
C LEU A 8 -20.40 30.97 53.38
N LYS A 9 -21.37 31.48 54.15
CA LYS A 9 -21.14 32.58 55.10
C LYS A 9 -20.22 32.18 56.28
N GLU A 10 -20.28 30.92 56.71
CA GLU A 10 -19.45 30.37 57.80
C GLU A 10 -18.02 30.06 57.35
N LEU A 11 -17.82 29.61 56.10
CA LEU A 11 -16.52 29.18 55.57
C LEU A 11 -15.80 30.26 54.72
N GLN A 12 -16.41 31.43 54.54
CA GLN A 12 -15.78 32.53 53.80
C GLN A 12 -14.52 33.05 54.52
N ILE A 13 -13.46 33.24 53.76
CA ILE A 13 -12.26 33.94 54.24
C ILE A 13 -12.67 35.39 54.53
N GLN A 14 -12.48 35.87 55.77
CA GLN A 14 -13.00 37.15 56.25
C GLN A 14 -12.50 38.33 55.41
N GLU A 15 -11.23 38.31 55.02
CA GLU A 15 -10.58 39.32 54.16
C GLU A 15 -11.19 39.40 52.76
N TRP A 16 -11.71 38.28 52.24
CA TRP A 16 -12.16 38.16 50.84
C TRP A 16 -13.68 38.16 50.70
N LYS A 17 -14.41 38.40 51.79
CA LYS A 17 -15.86 38.29 51.87
C LYS A 17 -16.62 39.06 50.78
N GLY A 18 -16.11 40.22 50.36
CA GLY A 18 -16.71 41.05 49.29
C GLY A 18 -16.65 40.43 47.89
N TYR A 19 -15.68 39.54 47.64
CA TYR A 19 -15.41 38.98 46.32
C TYR A 19 -16.12 37.64 46.05
N TYR A 20 -16.67 37.00 47.09
CA TYR A 20 -17.49 35.81 46.90
C TYR A 20 -18.82 36.11 46.20
N ILE A 21 -19.36 35.11 45.51
CA ILE A 21 -20.69 35.17 44.88
C ILE A 21 -21.78 35.51 45.91
N ASP A 22 -22.60 36.53 45.62
CA ASP A 22 -23.76 36.84 46.47
C ASP A 22 -24.91 35.87 46.17
N TYR A 23 -24.77 34.66 46.70
CA TYR A 23 -25.75 33.60 46.53
C TYR A 23 -27.11 33.95 47.15
N LYS A 24 -27.15 34.84 48.16
CA LYS A 24 -28.40 35.25 48.81
C LYS A 24 -29.18 36.21 47.92
N LEU A 25 -28.50 37.20 47.32
CA LEU A 25 -29.08 38.12 46.34
C LEU A 25 -29.63 37.37 45.13
N LEU A 26 -28.81 36.50 44.52
CA LEU A 26 -29.22 35.72 43.35
C LEU A 26 -30.42 34.82 43.67
N LYS A 27 -30.42 34.17 44.84
CA LYS A 27 -31.58 33.36 45.29
C LYS A 27 -32.83 34.21 45.49
N LYS A 28 -32.72 35.45 45.98
CA LYS A 28 -33.85 36.38 46.15
C LYS A 28 -34.42 36.79 44.79
N LYS A 29 -33.57 37.12 43.82
CA LYS A 29 -33.95 37.43 42.43
C LYS A 29 -34.65 36.25 41.74
N VAL A 30 -34.11 35.03 41.86
CA VAL A 30 -34.75 33.80 41.36
C VAL A 30 -36.14 33.57 42.01
N LYS A 31 -36.30 33.91 43.29
CA LYS A 31 -37.61 33.83 43.95
C LYS A 31 -38.58 34.90 43.44
N HIS A 32 -38.09 36.11 43.20
CA HIS A 32 -38.88 37.24 42.69
C HIS A 32 -39.41 37.00 41.27
N TYR A 33 -38.58 36.56 40.33
CA TYR A 33 -39.03 36.20 38.97
C TYR A 33 -40.10 35.11 38.98
N ALA A 34 -39.99 34.15 39.90
CA ALA A 34 -40.98 33.09 40.03
C ALA A 34 -42.31 33.55 40.64
N GLN A 35 -42.33 34.68 41.36
CA GLN A 35 -43.57 35.28 41.86
C GLN A 35 -44.24 36.18 40.82
N GLN A 36 -43.49 36.72 39.86
CA GLN A 36 -44.03 37.52 38.73
C GLN A 36 -44.60 36.64 37.60
N ASN A 37 -44.12 35.41 37.44
CA ASN A 37 -44.55 34.48 36.38
C ASN A 37 -45.98 33.91 36.55
N GLU A 38 -46.68 34.14 37.66
CA GLU A 38 -48.10 33.73 37.78
C GLU A 38 -49.06 34.65 37.01
N VAL A 39 -48.61 35.78 36.42
CA VAL A 39 -49.53 36.77 35.81
C VAL A 39 -49.25 37.16 34.35
N VAL A 40 -48.06 36.97 33.75
CA VAL A 40 -47.84 37.37 32.33
C VAL A 40 -46.84 36.45 31.62
N VAL A 41 -47.25 35.83 30.50
CA VAL A 41 -46.47 34.87 29.69
C VAL A 41 -45.45 35.55 28.74
N HIS A 42 -45.46 36.89 28.65
CA HIS A 42 -44.71 37.63 27.63
C HIS A 42 -43.28 38.08 27.98
N ASP A 43 -42.73 37.74 29.16
CA ASP A 43 -41.47 38.35 29.64
C ASP A 43 -40.28 37.36 29.81
N ARG A 44 -40.31 36.23 29.08
CA ARG A 44 -39.31 35.15 29.20
C ARG A 44 -37.89 35.62 28.85
N ASP A 45 -37.74 36.36 27.76
CA ASP A 45 -36.44 36.83 27.28
C ASP A 45 -35.85 37.89 28.21
N TYR A 46 -36.71 38.71 28.82
CA TYR A 46 -36.30 39.69 29.83
C TYR A 46 -35.74 39.00 31.08
N VAL A 47 -36.40 37.97 31.61
CA VAL A 47 -35.92 37.23 32.80
C VAL A 47 -34.59 36.53 32.53
N LEU A 48 -34.43 35.91 31.35
CA LEU A 48 -33.18 35.26 30.96
C LEU A 48 -32.05 36.28 30.81
N ARG A 49 -32.32 37.45 30.20
CA ARG A 49 -31.34 38.52 30.01
C ARG A 49 -30.95 39.19 31.33
N ASP A 50 -31.91 39.61 32.16
CA ASP A 50 -31.65 40.27 33.46
C ASP A 50 -30.86 39.35 34.40
N PHE A 51 -31.23 38.07 34.46
CA PHE A 51 -30.52 37.11 35.28
C PHE A 51 -29.11 36.79 34.73
N SER A 52 -28.94 36.74 33.41
CA SER A 52 -27.62 36.57 32.78
C SER A 52 -26.70 37.76 33.08
N GLN A 53 -27.20 38.99 33.00
CA GLN A 53 -26.43 40.20 33.35
C GLN A 53 -26.01 40.21 34.82
N LEU A 54 -26.91 39.85 35.73
CA LEU A 54 -26.58 39.74 37.16
C LEU A 54 -25.53 38.66 37.42
N LEU A 55 -25.57 37.55 36.68
CA LEU A 55 -24.60 36.46 36.81
C LEU A 55 -23.23 36.87 36.25
N ASP A 56 -23.21 37.52 35.08
CA ASP A 56 -22.01 38.08 34.44
C ASP A 56 -21.29 39.05 35.40
N GLN A 57 -22.02 39.98 36.04
CA GLN A 57 -21.45 40.91 37.03
C GLN A 57 -20.82 40.21 38.25
N GLN A 58 -21.44 39.13 38.74
CA GLN A 58 -20.87 38.36 39.84
C GLN A 58 -19.61 37.58 39.42
N ILE A 59 -19.60 37.03 38.21
CA ILE A 59 -18.45 36.30 37.66
C ILE A 59 -17.29 37.25 37.42
N GLU A 60 -17.53 38.41 36.80
CA GLU A 60 -16.51 39.43 36.57
C GLU A 60 -15.84 39.86 37.87
N LYS A 61 -16.63 40.13 38.92
CA LYS A 61 -16.10 40.43 40.26
C LYS A 61 -15.16 39.34 40.81
N ILE A 62 -15.53 38.07 40.63
CA ILE A 62 -14.74 36.93 41.11
C ILE A 62 -13.44 36.80 40.30
N VAL A 63 -13.52 37.00 38.98
CA VAL A 63 -12.39 36.83 38.07
C VAL A 63 -11.38 37.96 38.20
N LEU A 64 -11.81 39.21 38.31
CA LEU A 64 -10.92 40.34 38.56
C LEU A 64 -10.14 40.14 39.88
N PHE A 65 -10.80 39.62 40.91
CA PHE A 65 -10.13 39.29 42.16
C PHE A 65 -9.14 38.13 41.99
N LEU A 66 -9.53 37.07 41.27
CA LEU A 66 -8.67 35.92 40.98
C LEU A 66 -7.39 36.35 40.24
N LEU A 67 -7.51 37.15 39.18
CA LEU A 67 -6.37 37.66 38.41
C LEU A 67 -5.45 38.54 39.29
N LYS A 68 -6.02 39.40 40.14
CA LYS A 68 -5.25 40.21 41.09
C LYS A 68 -4.44 39.34 42.05
N GLN A 69 -5.05 38.30 42.61
CA GLN A 69 -4.37 37.38 43.53
C GLN A 69 -3.30 36.53 42.81
N GLN A 70 -3.59 36.07 41.58
CA GLN A 70 -2.59 35.37 40.76
C GLN A 70 -1.37 36.25 40.46
N GLY A 71 -1.58 37.52 40.11
CA GLY A 71 -0.48 38.47 39.90
C GLY A 71 0.35 38.71 41.16
N GLN A 72 -0.29 38.81 42.33
CA GLN A 72 0.42 38.94 43.61
C GLN A 72 1.26 37.69 43.94
N LEU A 73 0.72 36.48 43.73
CA LEU A 73 1.45 35.24 43.92
C LEU A 73 2.62 35.10 42.94
N ALA A 74 2.40 35.43 41.66
CA ALA A 74 3.44 35.40 40.64
C ALA A 74 4.58 36.40 40.95
N THR A 75 4.23 37.61 41.44
CA THR A 75 5.23 38.61 41.84
C THR A 75 6.07 38.14 43.03
N ARG A 76 5.43 37.53 44.05
CA ARG A 76 6.16 36.95 45.19
C ARG A 76 7.04 35.78 44.78
N LEU A 77 6.58 34.93 43.85
CA LEU A 77 7.39 33.83 43.32
C LEU A 77 8.58 34.30 42.49
N SER A 78 8.40 35.33 41.66
CA SER A 78 9.50 35.94 40.91
C SER A 78 10.54 36.51 41.87
N GLY A 79 10.12 37.27 42.91
CA GLY A 79 11.06 37.79 43.90
C GLY A 79 11.85 36.69 44.63
N LEU A 80 11.19 35.59 45.02
CA LEU A 80 11.87 34.44 45.64
C LEU A 80 12.85 33.72 44.70
N ALA A 81 12.63 33.80 43.38
CA ALA A 81 13.52 33.27 42.35
C ALA A 81 14.68 34.23 42.04
N ASP A 82 14.44 35.54 41.97
CA ASP A 82 15.49 36.55 41.76
C ASP A 82 16.47 36.58 42.94
N ASP A 83 15.96 36.48 44.17
CA ASP A 83 16.78 36.30 45.38
C ASP A 83 17.65 35.02 45.30
N SER A 84 17.33 34.06 44.42
CA SER A 84 18.03 32.77 44.31
C SER A 84 19.29 32.86 43.45
N ASP A 85 19.28 33.70 42.42
CA ASP A 85 20.46 33.89 41.57
C ASP A 85 21.54 34.75 42.26
N GLU A 86 21.19 35.69 43.15
CA GLU A 86 22.17 36.51 43.89
C GLU A 86 22.86 35.79 45.06
N SER A 87 22.24 34.74 45.61
CA SER A 87 22.75 34.04 46.81
C SER A 87 23.69 32.86 46.50
N PHE A 88 23.88 32.48 45.24
CA PHE A 88 24.79 31.41 44.83
C PHE A 88 26.29 31.77 44.86
N SER A 89 26.65 33.02 45.18
CA SER A 89 28.05 33.46 45.27
C SER A 89 28.73 33.24 46.64
N HIS A 90 28.00 32.79 47.67
CA HIS A 90 28.58 32.42 48.98
C HIS A 90 27.94 31.13 49.51
N GLU A 91 28.73 30.28 50.21
CA GLU A 91 28.27 28.97 50.73
C GLU A 91 26.94 29.10 51.49
N PRO A 92 25.86 28.42 51.04
CA PRO A 92 24.57 28.57 51.68
C PRO A 92 24.54 27.86 53.04
N HIS A 93 24.39 28.63 54.11
CA HIS A 93 24.13 28.11 55.45
C HIS A 93 22.78 27.38 55.49
N TYR A 94 22.71 26.22 56.16
CA TYR A 94 21.50 25.40 56.32
C TYR A 94 20.26 26.18 56.78
N GLU A 95 20.43 27.21 57.62
CA GLU A 95 19.34 28.09 58.08
C GLU A 95 18.68 28.87 56.92
N SER A 96 19.47 29.34 55.94
CA SER A 96 18.95 30.09 54.78
C SER A 96 18.08 29.23 53.86
N ILE A 97 18.42 27.93 53.71
CA ILE A 97 17.65 26.97 52.91
C ILE A 97 16.30 26.67 53.59
N MET A 98 16.28 26.56 54.92
CA MET A 98 15.05 26.35 55.69
C MET A 98 14.13 27.57 55.65
N GLU A 99 14.66 28.78 55.79
CA GLU A 99 13.91 30.03 55.68
C GLU A 99 13.29 30.20 54.28
N ARG A 100 14.07 29.86 53.24
CA ARG A 100 13.61 29.89 51.85
C ARG A 100 12.52 28.84 51.58
N ARG A 101 12.70 27.63 52.10
CA ARG A 101 11.68 26.57 52.00
C ARG A 101 10.38 27.00 52.67
N GLU A 102 10.47 27.64 53.84
CA GLU A 102 9.28 28.17 54.53
C GLU A 102 8.62 29.31 53.73
N SER A 103 9.40 30.16 53.06
CA SER A 103 8.88 31.21 52.18
C SER A 103 8.11 30.65 50.98
N TYR A 104 8.62 29.61 50.31
CA TYR A 104 7.87 28.90 49.25
C TYR A 104 6.62 28.20 49.80
N ARG A 105 6.69 27.65 51.02
CA ARG A 105 5.54 27.05 51.71
C ARG A 105 4.47 28.08 52.05
N GLU A 106 4.83 29.29 52.44
CA GLU A 106 3.89 30.41 52.62
C GLU A 106 3.13 30.74 51.34
N VAL A 107 3.84 30.86 50.20
CA VAL A 107 3.19 31.04 48.90
C VAL A 107 2.24 29.88 48.58
N GLY A 108 2.65 28.64 48.89
CA GLY A 108 1.80 27.46 48.77
C GLY A 108 0.53 27.52 49.63
N ARG A 109 0.62 28.02 50.87
CA ARG A 109 -0.55 28.24 51.76
C ARG A 109 -1.49 29.31 51.20
N ASP A 110 -0.96 30.40 50.66
CA ASP A 110 -1.76 31.45 50.03
C ASP A 110 -2.44 30.95 48.75
N LEU A 111 -1.76 30.11 47.97
CA LEU A 111 -2.35 29.42 46.83
C LEU A 111 -3.51 28.49 47.24
N LEU A 112 -3.37 27.75 48.34
CA LEU A 112 -4.44 26.91 48.88
C LEU A 112 -5.67 27.73 49.27
N ARG A 113 -5.47 28.92 49.86
CA ARG A 113 -6.56 29.87 50.14
C ARG A 113 -7.26 30.30 48.85
N LEU A 114 -6.49 30.61 47.81
CA LEU A 114 -7.01 31.00 46.50
C LEU A 114 -7.79 29.87 45.81
N LEU A 115 -7.26 28.65 45.81
CA LEU A 115 -7.94 27.46 45.29
C LEU A 115 -9.27 27.21 46.00
N PHE A 116 -9.29 27.35 47.33
CA PHE A 116 -10.52 27.24 48.12
C PHE A 116 -11.55 28.34 47.78
N PHE A 117 -11.09 29.57 47.54
CA PHE A 117 -11.95 30.65 47.05
C PHE A 117 -12.58 30.33 45.69
N VAL A 118 -11.79 29.84 44.73
CA VAL A 118 -12.30 29.44 43.40
C VAL A 118 -13.31 28.29 43.54
N GLU A 119 -13.00 27.28 44.36
CA GLU A 119 -13.88 26.14 44.60
C GLU A 119 -15.25 26.58 45.14
N MET A 120 -15.27 27.41 46.19
CA MET A 120 -16.52 27.88 46.79
C MET A 120 -17.39 28.68 45.81
N ASN A 121 -16.76 29.51 44.98
CA ASN A 121 -17.45 30.30 43.97
C ASN A 121 -17.98 29.42 42.82
N ALA A 122 -17.20 28.45 42.33
CA ALA A 122 -17.63 27.49 41.32
C ALA A 122 -18.83 26.64 41.80
N ILE A 123 -18.80 26.19 43.07
CA ILE A 123 -19.93 25.48 43.70
C ILE A 123 -21.16 26.39 43.81
N GLY A 124 -20.97 27.68 44.13
CA GLY A 124 -22.04 28.67 44.21
C GLY A 124 -22.72 28.89 42.87
N LEU A 125 -21.93 29.09 41.80
CA LEU A 125 -22.39 29.21 40.41
C LEU A 125 -23.18 27.95 39.99
N ARG A 126 -22.62 26.76 40.21
CA ARG A 126 -23.28 25.48 39.93
C ARG A 126 -24.65 25.38 40.63
N LYS A 127 -24.71 25.74 41.91
CA LYS A 127 -25.93 25.62 42.72
C LYS A 127 -27.00 26.63 42.33
N ILE A 128 -26.62 27.86 41.95
CA ILE A 128 -27.59 28.89 41.57
C ILE A 128 -28.17 28.59 40.18
N LEU A 129 -27.33 28.16 39.23
CA LEU A 129 -27.73 27.70 37.91
C LEU A 129 -28.72 26.52 38.00
N LYS A 130 -28.37 25.48 38.77
CA LYS A 130 -29.28 24.34 39.04
C LYS A 130 -30.58 24.76 39.73
N LYS A 131 -30.56 25.78 40.59
CA LYS A 131 -31.75 26.30 41.27
C LYS A 131 -32.65 27.07 40.30
N PHE A 132 -32.08 27.81 39.36
CA PHE A 132 -32.82 28.48 38.30
C PHE A 132 -33.55 27.45 37.43
N ASP A 133 -32.81 26.48 36.87
CA ASP A 133 -33.38 25.44 36.01
C ASP A 133 -34.49 24.65 36.71
N LYS A 134 -34.27 24.23 37.97
CA LYS A 134 -35.29 23.48 38.72
C LYS A 134 -36.59 24.27 38.95
N ARG A 135 -36.52 25.60 39.02
CA ARG A 135 -37.67 26.44 39.36
C ARG A 135 -38.46 26.88 38.14
N PHE A 136 -37.83 26.99 36.97
CA PHE A 136 -38.48 27.42 35.73
C PHE A 136 -38.62 26.31 34.69
N GLY A 137 -38.09 25.10 34.92
CA GLY A 137 -38.16 23.98 33.98
C GLY A 137 -37.31 24.16 32.71
N TYR A 138 -36.57 25.28 32.60
CA TYR A 138 -35.74 25.60 31.45
C TYR A 138 -34.33 25.03 31.58
N ARG A 139 -33.66 24.76 30.45
CA ARG A 139 -32.22 24.49 30.37
C ARG A 139 -31.40 25.79 30.34
N PHE A 140 -31.67 26.74 31.24
CA PHE A 140 -30.96 28.03 31.28
C PHE A 140 -29.47 27.85 31.51
N THR A 141 -29.08 26.91 32.37
CA THR A 141 -27.66 26.56 32.56
C THR A 141 -26.96 26.24 31.25
N ASN A 142 -27.59 25.46 30.36
CA ASN A 142 -27.00 25.09 29.07
C ASN A 142 -26.89 26.30 28.15
N TYR A 143 -27.94 27.13 28.09
CA TYR A 143 -27.94 28.37 27.29
C TYR A 143 -26.85 29.34 27.75
N TYR A 144 -26.77 29.61 29.05
CA TYR A 144 -25.83 30.56 29.63
C TYR A 144 -24.38 30.09 29.49
N VAL A 145 -24.10 28.80 29.78
CA VAL A 145 -22.77 28.23 29.60
C VAL A 145 -22.39 28.20 28.11
N LYS A 146 -23.30 27.89 27.18
CA LYS A 146 -23.03 27.88 25.74
C LYS A 146 -22.67 29.27 25.19
N THR A 147 -23.46 30.28 25.53
CA THR A 147 -23.26 31.66 25.06
C THR A 147 -22.02 32.32 25.66
N ARG A 148 -21.59 31.89 26.85
CA ARG A 148 -20.45 32.47 27.57
C ARG A 148 -19.20 31.58 27.60
N ALA A 149 -19.22 30.31 27.19
CA ALA A 149 -17.99 29.48 27.24
C ALA A 149 -16.98 29.83 26.12
N ASN A 150 -17.46 30.25 24.95
CA ASN A 150 -16.62 30.51 23.76
C ASN A 150 -16.55 31.97 23.31
N HIS A 151 -17.28 32.89 23.94
CA HIS A 151 -17.19 34.30 23.57
C HIS A 151 -15.82 34.86 24.00
N PRO A 152 -15.07 35.55 23.13
CA PRO A 152 -13.71 36.02 23.42
C PRO A 152 -13.63 36.96 24.63
N TYR A 153 -14.73 37.67 24.94
CA TYR A 153 -14.85 38.57 26.09
C TYR A 153 -15.45 37.91 27.36
N SER A 154 -15.71 36.61 27.35
CA SER A 154 -16.35 35.96 28.49
C SER A 154 -15.38 35.57 29.59
N GLN A 155 -15.57 36.19 30.74
CA GLN A 155 -14.85 35.99 32.00
C GLN A 155 -15.11 34.59 32.60
N LEU A 156 -16.20 33.92 32.19
CA LEU A 156 -16.58 32.60 32.70
C LEU A 156 -15.47 31.56 32.47
N ARG A 157 -14.76 31.66 31.34
CA ARG A 157 -13.66 30.75 31.00
C ARG A 157 -12.48 30.87 31.97
N GLN A 158 -12.20 32.04 32.53
CA GLN A 158 -11.07 32.25 33.44
C GLN A 158 -11.32 31.64 34.84
N VAL A 159 -12.59 31.53 35.27
CA VAL A 159 -12.95 30.75 36.46
C VAL A 159 -12.70 29.25 36.26
N PHE A 160 -12.72 28.77 35.00
CA PHE A 160 -12.70 27.34 34.67
C PHE A 160 -11.40 26.83 34.03
N LYS A 161 -10.65 27.67 33.30
CA LYS A 161 -9.34 27.33 32.73
C LYS A 161 -8.24 27.78 33.69
N GLN A 162 -7.68 26.81 34.40
CA GLN A 162 -6.67 27.02 35.45
C GLN A 162 -5.24 27.26 34.92
N VAL A 163 -5.08 27.76 33.69
CA VAL A 163 -3.76 27.83 33.02
C VAL A 163 -2.73 28.62 33.83
N GLY A 164 -3.13 29.72 34.47
CA GLY A 164 -2.26 30.51 35.35
C GLY A 164 -1.97 29.84 36.71
N ILE A 165 -2.90 29.04 37.24
CA ILE A 165 -2.72 28.35 38.52
C ILE A 165 -1.77 27.16 38.35
N SER A 166 -1.91 26.38 37.29
CA SER A 166 -1.03 25.24 37.01
C SER A 166 0.43 25.66 36.82
N ALA A 167 0.69 26.84 36.23
CA ALA A 167 2.03 27.41 36.13
C ALA A 167 2.63 27.74 37.51
N VAL A 168 1.85 28.36 38.39
CA VAL A 168 2.23 28.68 39.78
C VAL A 168 2.49 27.39 40.59
N VAL A 169 1.62 26.38 40.44
CA VAL A 169 1.79 25.05 41.06
C VAL A 169 3.07 24.38 40.57
N GLY A 170 3.33 24.41 39.26
CA GLY A 170 4.54 23.86 38.65
C GLY A 170 5.81 24.51 39.18
N SER A 171 5.82 25.85 39.27
CA SER A 171 6.94 26.61 39.82
C SER A 171 7.20 26.28 41.29
N ILE A 172 6.17 26.26 42.14
CA ILE A 172 6.31 25.90 43.57
C ILE A 172 6.79 24.45 43.72
N THR A 173 6.23 23.51 42.94
CA THR A 173 6.59 22.09 43.01
C THR A 173 8.04 21.86 42.60
N ARG A 174 8.48 22.53 41.52
CA ARG A 174 9.86 22.46 41.05
C ARG A 174 10.83 23.05 42.09
N ASN A 175 10.59 24.27 42.54
CA ASN A 175 11.52 24.95 43.45
C ASN A 175 11.60 24.28 44.83
N LEU A 176 10.50 23.71 45.34
CA LEU A 176 10.53 22.92 46.58
C LEU A 176 11.23 21.56 46.41
N ALA A 177 11.15 20.95 45.22
CA ALA A 177 11.87 19.72 44.92
C ALA A 177 13.39 19.98 44.80
N ASP A 178 13.78 21.06 44.12
CA ASP A 178 15.19 21.47 43.97
C ASP A 178 15.83 21.74 45.34
N LEU A 179 15.13 22.48 46.23
CA LEU A 179 15.60 22.74 47.60
C LEU A 179 15.66 21.46 48.48
N GLN A 180 14.90 20.42 48.14
CA GLN A 180 14.90 19.14 48.85
C GLN A 180 16.08 18.25 48.44
N ASP A 181 16.53 18.32 47.18
CA ASP A 181 17.73 17.62 46.72
C ASP A 181 19.03 18.29 47.19
N ASP A 182 19.07 19.62 47.31
CA ASP A 182 20.22 20.32 47.89
C ASP A 182 20.39 20.01 49.40
N GLN A 183 19.29 19.82 50.14
CA GLN A 183 19.35 19.37 51.54
C GLN A 183 20.04 18.00 51.67
N ARG A 184 19.92 17.11 50.66
CA ARG A 184 20.54 15.77 50.68
C ARG A 184 22.05 15.79 50.51
N ARG A 185 22.63 16.85 49.92
CA ARG A 185 24.10 16.99 49.85
C ARG A 185 24.75 17.23 51.21
N TYR A 186 23.98 17.70 52.20
CA TYR A 186 24.45 17.99 53.56
C TYR A 186 24.11 16.90 54.59
N VAL A 187 23.39 15.85 54.21
CA VAL A 187 23.08 14.73 55.11
C VAL A 187 24.25 13.74 55.09
N SER A 188 24.81 13.48 56.27
CA SER A 188 25.95 12.59 56.50
C SER A 188 25.71 11.19 55.92
N ILE A 189 26.77 10.59 55.35
CA ILE A 189 26.77 9.28 54.65
C ILE A 189 26.28 8.11 55.55
N TYR A 190 26.15 8.35 56.85
CA TYR A 190 25.72 7.36 57.84
C TYR A 190 24.23 7.35 58.16
N ASP A 191 23.45 8.32 57.67
CA ASP A 191 22.00 8.34 57.88
C ASP A 191 21.30 7.45 56.83
N HIS A 192 20.52 6.47 57.29
CA HIS A 192 19.73 5.61 56.41
C HIS A 192 18.76 6.44 55.53
N PRO A 193 18.51 6.03 54.27
CA PRO A 193 17.64 6.78 53.38
C PRO A 193 16.22 6.80 53.95
N THR A 194 15.83 7.95 54.50
CA THR A 194 14.44 8.19 54.89
C THR A 194 13.59 8.26 53.62
N LEU A 195 12.45 7.55 53.64
CA LEU A 195 11.45 7.48 52.57
C LEU A 195 11.23 8.84 51.90
N HIS A 196 11.01 8.84 50.58
CA HIS A 196 10.55 10.00 49.81
C HIS A 196 9.30 10.62 50.45
N LEU A 197 9.49 11.57 51.36
CA LEU A 197 8.42 12.41 51.89
C LEU A 197 8.29 13.60 50.94
N SER A 198 7.31 13.53 50.04
CA SER A 198 6.80 14.70 49.33
C SER A 198 6.43 15.78 50.34
N ASP A 199 6.77 17.05 50.06
CA ASP A 199 6.41 18.14 50.97
C ASP A 199 4.88 18.19 51.19
N PRO A 200 4.38 18.23 52.43
CA PRO A 200 2.94 18.13 52.73
C PRO A 200 2.11 19.23 52.08
N ILE A 201 2.74 20.37 51.74
CA ILE A 201 2.08 21.45 51.00
C ILE A 201 1.82 21.06 49.55
N ILE A 202 2.73 20.34 48.90
CA ILE A 202 2.55 19.85 47.53
C ILE A 202 1.38 18.84 47.47
N GLU A 203 1.29 17.94 48.45
CA GLU A 203 0.17 17.00 48.56
C GLU A 203 -1.16 17.72 48.79
N SER A 204 -1.16 18.74 49.65
CA SER A 204 -2.33 19.57 49.91
C SER A 204 -2.80 20.34 48.66
N ILE A 205 -1.86 20.86 47.87
CA ILE A 205 -2.13 21.57 46.60
C ILE A 205 -2.73 20.60 45.58
N LYS A 206 -2.13 19.41 45.39
CA LYS A 206 -2.67 18.37 44.50
C LYS A 206 -4.06 17.92 44.92
N ALA A 207 -4.30 17.76 46.23
CA ALA A 207 -5.62 17.42 46.76
C ALA A 207 -6.64 18.55 46.55
N ALA A 208 -6.23 19.82 46.66
CA ALA A 208 -7.08 20.96 46.35
C ALA A 208 -7.40 21.08 44.85
N GLU A 209 -6.41 20.86 43.98
CA GLU A 209 -6.58 20.85 42.52
C GLU A 209 -7.55 19.74 42.08
N ASN A 210 -7.40 18.52 42.60
CA ASN A 210 -8.32 17.41 42.35
C ASN A 210 -9.76 17.70 42.83
N ARG A 211 -9.92 18.32 44.01
CA ARG A 211 -11.25 18.75 44.50
C ARG A 211 -11.86 19.83 43.62
N LEU A 212 -11.05 20.76 43.14
CA LEU A 212 -11.48 21.82 42.24
C LEU A 212 -11.86 21.26 40.86
N LEU A 213 -11.11 20.30 40.34
CA LEU A 213 -11.39 19.60 39.09
C LEU A 213 -12.76 18.91 39.17
N ASN A 214 -13.01 18.11 40.19
CA ASN A 214 -14.33 17.51 40.46
C ASN A 214 -15.46 18.57 40.63
N SER A 215 -15.14 19.72 41.23
CA SER A 215 -16.07 20.83 41.45
C SER A 215 -16.28 21.72 40.22
N THR A 216 -15.47 21.60 39.19
CA THR A 216 -15.62 22.28 37.89
C THR A 216 -16.06 21.32 36.79
N ASP A 217 -15.87 20.01 36.98
CA ASP A 217 -16.19 18.94 36.03
C ASP A 217 -17.64 18.93 35.58
N PHE A 218 -18.62 19.24 36.43
CA PHE A 218 -20.01 19.33 35.99
C PHE A 218 -20.24 20.48 34.99
N LEU A 219 -19.58 21.61 35.19
CA LEU A 219 -19.71 22.78 34.30
C LEU A 219 -18.83 22.65 33.06
N HIS A 220 -17.69 21.97 33.19
CA HIS A 220 -16.85 21.55 32.07
C HIS A 220 -17.52 20.46 31.22
N TYR A 221 -18.18 19.49 31.86
CA TYR A 221 -19.07 18.49 31.27
C TYR A 221 -20.22 19.20 30.56
N LEU A 222 -20.95 20.11 31.22
CA LEU A 222 -22.00 20.88 30.56
C LEU A 222 -21.48 21.77 29.43
N GLY A 223 -20.29 22.35 29.54
CA GLY A 223 -19.66 23.11 28.45
C GLY A 223 -19.35 22.21 27.25
N LYS A 224 -18.68 21.07 27.47
CA LYS A 224 -18.40 20.05 26.45
C LYS A 224 -19.69 19.47 25.83
N HIS A 225 -20.71 19.22 26.64
CA HIS A 225 -22.01 18.71 26.17
C HIS A 225 -22.91 19.79 25.55
N ALA A 226 -22.72 21.07 25.89
CA ALA A 226 -23.40 22.19 25.23
C ALA A 226 -22.87 22.45 23.81
N PHE A 227 -21.59 22.12 23.54
CA PHE A 227 -21.06 22.05 22.18
C PHE A 227 -21.65 20.91 21.37
N ILE A 228 -21.96 19.78 22.01
CA ILE A 228 -22.69 18.67 21.38
C ILE A 228 -24.18 19.05 21.15
N MET A 229 -24.77 19.90 22.02
CA MET A 229 -26.13 20.47 21.84
C MET A 229 -26.16 21.74 20.97
N GLN A 230 -25.16 21.99 20.11
CA GLN A 230 -25.37 22.93 19.01
C GLN A 230 -26.37 22.36 17.98
N ASP A 231 -26.52 21.04 17.95
CA ASP A 231 -27.53 20.29 17.19
C ASP A 231 -28.89 20.11 17.92
N GLU A 232 -29.01 20.43 19.22
CA GLU A 232 -30.24 20.19 20.02
C GLU A 232 -30.93 21.50 20.50
N LEU A 233 -30.66 22.65 19.88
CA LEU A 233 -31.20 23.96 20.30
C LEU A 233 -32.11 24.66 19.28
N THR A 234 -32.82 23.88 18.46
CA THR A 234 -34.17 24.26 18.02
C THR A 234 -35.18 23.65 19.01
N SER A 235 -36.21 24.42 19.35
CA SER A 235 -37.37 23.99 20.14
C SER A 235 -37.95 22.65 19.64
N PRO A 236 -38.75 21.91 20.44
CA PRO A 236 -39.46 20.73 19.96
C PRO A 236 -40.56 21.16 18.98
N SER A 237 -40.14 21.48 17.76
CA SER A 237 -40.96 21.83 16.62
C SER A 237 -40.52 20.91 15.51
N SER A 238 -41.39 19.96 15.13
CA SER A 238 -41.35 19.13 13.92
C SER A 238 -40.11 18.27 13.63
N ASP A 239 -38.88 18.73 13.86
CA ASP A 239 -37.64 18.12 13.35
C ASP A 239 -37.19 16.87 14.11
N GLU A 240 -37.47 16.75 15.41
CA GLU A 240 -37.08 15.56 16.20
C GLU A 240 -38.00 14.35 15.91
N LEU A 241 -39.23 14.60 15.46
CA LEU A 241 -40.11 13.58 14.88
C LEU A 241 -39.62 13.17 13.48
N ILE A 242 -39.15 14.12 12.67
CA ILE A 242 -38.65 13.88 11.30
C ILE A 242 -37.29 13.15 11.29
N ILE A 243 -36.38 13.41 12.23
CA ILE A 243 -35.06 12.75 12.29
C ILE A 243 -35.17 11.29 12.77
N ASN A 244 -36.09 11.00 13.70
CA ASN A 244 -36.38 9.61 14.07
C ASN A 244 -37.13 8.85 12.97
N GLU A 245 -37.87 9.54 12.09
CA GLU A 245 -38.44 8.95 10.86
C GLU A 245 -37.39 8.70 9.75
N ARG A 246 -36.29 9.45 9.70
CA ARG A 246 -35.22 9.29 8.69
C ARG A 246 -34.33 8.06 8.92
N TYR A 247 -34.28 7.51 10.13
CA TYR A 247 -33.41 6.38 10.48
C TYR A 247 -34.15 5.05 10.40
N HIS A 248 -33.92 4.30 9.32
CA HIS A 248 -34.36 2.90 9.22
C HIS A 248 -33.19 1.95 9.42
N PHE A 249 -33.21 1.21 10.53
CA PHE A 249 -32.19 0.22 10.88
C PHE A 249 -31.99 -0.82 9.76
N MET A 250 -33.08 -1.29 9.14
CA MET A 250 -33.00 -2.27 8.06
C MET A 250 -32.27 -1.73 6.82
N SER A 251 -32.41 -0.43 6.52
CA SER A 251 -31.72 0.22 5.40
C SER A 251 -30.22 0.42 5.70
N LEU A 252 -29.87 0.70 6.96
CA LEU A 252 -28.46 0.65 7.39
C LEU A 252 -27.88 -0.77 7.30
N LEU A 253 -28.63 -1.80 7.70
CA LEU A 253 -28.20 -3.19 7.59
C LEU A 253 -27.96 -3.59 6.13
N LEU A 254 -28.89 -3.28 5.22
CA LEU A 254 -28.74 -3.55 3.78
C LEU A 254 -27.51 -2.86 3.16
N ASN A 255 -27.17 -1.67 3.65
CA ASN A 255 -25.98 -0.93 3.23
C ASN A 255 -24.68 -1.60 3.76
N LEU A 256 -24.68 -2.06 5.02
CA LEU A 256 -23.56 -2.83 5.58
C LEU A 256 -23.38 -4.18 4.85
N VAL A 257 -24.49 -4.87 4.54
CA VAL A 257 -24.47 -6.13 3.76
C VAL A 257 -23.97 -5.90 2.35
N ASN A 258 -24.36 -4.80 1.68
CA ASN A 258 -23.81 -4.43 0.37
C ASN A 258 -22.29 -4.31 0.41
N THR A 259 -21.78 -3.60 1.42
CA THR A 259 -20.35 -3.40 1.63
C THR A 259 -19.63 -4.73 1.87
N PHE A 260 -20.20 -5.58 2.73
CA PHE A 260 -19.67 -6.92 2.99
C PHE A 260 -19.62 -7.77 1.71
N LEU A 261 -20.73 -7.89 0.99
CA LEU A 261 -20.82 -8.67 -0.24
C LEU A 261 -19.87 -8.16 -1.33
N TYR A 262 -19.71 -6.84 -1.46
CA TYR A 262 -18.77 -6.26 -2.40
C TYR A 262 -17.32 -6.59 -2.07
N MET A 263 -16.97 -6.61 -0.78
CA MET A 263 -15.62 -7.00 -0.35
C MET A 263 -15.39 -8.50 -0.55
N VAL A 264 -16.39 -9.36 -0.26
CA VAL A 264 -16.30 -10.78 -0.63
C VAL A 264 -16.09 -10.93 -2.14
N ASN A 265 -16.86 -10.22 -2.96
CA ASN A 265 -16.75 -10.23 -4.43
C ASN A 265 -15.33 -9.91 -4.93
N THR A 266 -14.65 -8.98 -4.24
CA THR A 266 -13.33 -8.50 -4.64
C THR A 266 -12.26 -9.53 -4.30
N TYR A 267 -12.34 -10.18 -3.13
CA TYR A 267 -11.27 -11.03 -2.60
C TYR A 267 -11.49 -12.55 -2.76
N ILE A 268 -12.70 -13.00 -3.11
CA ILE A 268 -13.02 -14.43 -3.33
C ILE A 268 -12.25 -15.06 -4.49
N ILE A 269 -11.71 -14.22 -5.36
CA ILE A 269 -10.98 -14.58 -6.57
C ILE A 269 -9.47 -14.48 -6.40
N VAL A 270 -8.96 -13.84 -5.34
CA VAL A 270 -7.53 -13.60 -5.16
C VAL A 270 -6.73 -14.90 -5.14
N PRO A 271 -7.18 -15.96 -4.43
CA PRO A 271 -6.43 -17.21 -4.41
C PRO A 271 -6.35 -17.93 -5.76
N THR A 272 -7.24 -17.63 -6.73
CA THR A 272 -7.34 -18.33 -8.03
C THR A 272 -7.07 -17.41 -9.22
N ALA A 273 -6.68 -16.15 -8.99
CA ALA A 273 -6.60 -15.14 -10.06
C ALA A 273 -5.46 -15.40 -11.05
N ASP A 274 -4.34 -15.92 -10.56
CA ASP A 274 -3.18 -16.39 -11.32
C ASP A 274 -3.51 -17.65 -12.12
N ASP A 275 -4.04 -18.68 -11.46
CA ASP A 275 -4.46 -19.93 -12.10
C ASP A 275 -5.51 -19.67 -13.22
N TYR A 276 -6.47 -18.78 -12.95
CA TYR A 276 -7.50 -18.45 -13.93
C TYR A 276 -6.93 -17.69 -15.13
N SER A 277 -5.98 -16.79 -14.91
CA SER A 277 -5.28 -16.05 -15.99
C SER A 277 -4.47 -17.00 -16.87
N LEU A 278 -3.75 -17.95 -16.25
CA LEU A 278 -3.01 -19.01 -16.95
C LEU A 278 -3.94 -19.89 -17.78
N SER A 279 -5.08 -20.32 -17.21
CA SER A 279 -6.05 -21.19 -17.90
C SER A 279 -6.66 -20.56 -19.16
N LEU A 280 -6.66 -19.22 -19.25
CA LEU A 280 -7.15 -18.46 -20.41
C LEU A 280 -6.03 -18.06 -21.39
N GLY A 281 -4.79 -18.55 -21.18
CA GLY A 281 -3.65 -18.34 -22.07
C GLY A 281 -2.85 -17.05 -21.83
N ALA A 282 -2.97 -16.42 -20.65
CA ALA A 282 -2.21 -15.22 -20.26
C ALA A 282 -1.19 -15.52 -19.15
N ALA A 283 -0.18 -14.66 -18.99
CA ALA A 283 0.83 -14.82 -17.94
C ALA A 283 0.22 -14.71 -16.53
N ALA A 284 0.82 -15.38 -15.53
CA ALA A 284 0.35 -15.34 -14.14
C ALA A 284 0.32 -13.91 -13.57
N THR A 285 1.25 -13.04 -13.99
CA THR A 285 1.32 -11.61 -13.63
C THR A 285 0.09 -10.80 -14.10
N VAL A 286 -0.66 -11.29 -15.08
CA VAL A 286 -1.93 -10.69 -15.51
C VAL A 286 -3.00 -10.82 -14.43
N CYS A 287 -2.78 -11.63 -13.37
CA CYS A 287 -3.62 -11.64 -12.18
C CYS A 287 -3.73 -10.24 -11.55
N GLY A 288 -2.66 -9.44 -11.57
CA GLY A 288 -2.67 -8.04 -11.12
C GLY A 288 -3.65 -7.19 -11.92
N VAL A 289 -3.69 -7.35 -13.25
CA VAL A 289 -4.67 -6.67 -14.11
C VAL A 289 -6.09 -7.17 -13.84
N VAL A 290 -6.27 -8.47 -13.62
CA VAL A 290 -7.58 -9.07 -13.33
C VAL A 290 -8.13 -8.56 -12.00
N ILE A 291 -7.30 -8.44 -10.96
CA ILE A 291 -7.66 -7.87 -9.66
C ILE A 291 -7.89 -6.35 -9.79
N GLY A 292 -6.92 -5.64 -10.39
CA GLY A 292 -6.91 -4.17 -10.46
C GLY A 292 -7.92 -3.55 -11.41
N SER A 293 -8.39 -4.27 -12.43
CA SER A 293 -9.43 -3.78 -13.36
C SER A 293 -10.72 -3.36 -12.62
N MET A 294 -11.06 -4.03 -11.51
CA MET A 294 -12.19 -3.64 -10.66
C MET A 294 -11.96 -2.29 -9.96
N ALA A 295 -10.74 -2.04 -9.46
CA ALA A 295 -10.38 -0.78 -8.81
C ALA A 295 -10.35 0.37 -9.83
N VAL A 296 -9.84 0.14 -11.04
CA VAL A 296 -9.83 1.14 -12.13
C VAL A 296 -11.26 1.59 -12.47
N ALA A 297 -12.17 0.64 -12.69
CA ALA A 297 -13.57 0.97 -12.99
C ALA A 297 -14.27 1.68 -11.82
N GLN A 298 -13.90 1.37 -10.58
CA GLN A 298 -14.47 1.98 -9.38
C GLN A 298 -14.16 3.48 -9.25
N ILE A 299 -12.96 3.93 -9.66
CA ILE A 299 -12.58 5.37 -9.63
C ILE A 299 -13.57 6.22 -10.44
N PHE A 300 -14.01 5.70 -11.59
CA PHE A 300 -14.95 6.41 -12.45
C PHE A 300 -16.40 6.31 -11.93
N SER A 301 -16.81 5.13 -11.44
CA SER A 301 -18.20 4.91 -11.00
C SER A 301 -18.52 5.62 -9.69
N SER A 302 -17.56 5.76 -8.77
CA SER A 302 -17.73 6.40 -7.46
C SER A 302 -18.21 7.85 -7.57
N VAL A 303 -17.68 8.62 -8.52
CA VAL A 303 -18.04 10.04 -8.75
C VAL A 303 -19.48 10.12 -9.25
N TYR A 304 -19.84 9.26 -10.20
CA TYR A 304 -21.20 9.21 -10.75
C TYR A 304 -22.21 8.77 -9.69
N PHE A 305 -21.90 7.75 -8.89
CA PHE A 305 -22.74 7.30 -7.80
C PHE A 305 -22.85 8.32 -6.67
N SER A 306 -21.77 9.05 -6.37
CA SER A 306 -21.82 10.18 -5.44
C SER A 306 -22.75 11.29 -5.96
N ALA A 307 -22.71 11.60 -7.26
CA ALA A 307 -23.63 12.56 -7.87
C ALA A 307 -25.09 12.07 -7.86
N TRP A 308 -25.32 10.79 -8.18
CA TRP A 308 -26.65 10.17 -8.24
C TRP A 308 -27.30 10.08 -6.85
N SER A 309 -26.50 9.78 -5.82
CA SER A 309 -26.95 9.72 -4.42
C SER A 309 -27.44 11.08 -3.86
N ASN A 310 -27.18 12.20 -4.55
CA ASN A 310 -27.83 13.48 -4.22
C ASN A 310 -29.36 13.41 -4.41
N LYS A 311 -29.85 12.59 -5.35
CA LYS A 311 -31.27 12.50 -5.71
C LYS A 311 -31.96 11.26 -5.14
N SER A 312 -31.24 10.15 -5.01
CA SER A 312 -31.79 8.90 -4.47
C SER A 312 -30.68 7.93 -4.08
N TYR A 313 -30.86 7.19 -2.97
CA TYR A 313 -29.95 6.12 -2.53
C TYR A 313 -30.35 4.75 -3.08
N ILE A 314 -31.65 4.43 -3.19
CA ILE A 314 -32.09 3.09 -3.66
C ILE A 314 -31.75 2.85 -5.15
N ARG A 315 -31.88 3.87 -6.00
CA ARG A 315 -31.65 3.74 -7.46
C ARG A 315 -30.21 3.34 -7.81
N PRO A 316 -29.16 4.02 -7.30
CA PRO A 316 -27.79 3.59 -7.56
C PRO A 316 -27.47 2.22 -6.94
N LEU A 317 -28.07 1.84 -5.80
CA LEU A 317 -27.90 0.52 -5.19
C LEU A 317 -28.50 -0.62 -6.04
N ILE A 318 -29.68 -0.39 -6.63
CA ILE A 318 -30.30 -1.34 -7.57
C ILE A 318 -29.42 -1.49 -8.82
N PHE A 319 -29.00 -0.37 -9.41
CA PHE A 319 -28.13 -0.39 -10.59
C PHE A 319 -26.80 -1.12 -10.30
N SER A 320 -26.17 -0.80 -9.17
CA SER A 320 -24.98 -1.49 -8.65
C SER A 320 -25.18 -3.01 -8.60
N SER A 321 -26.28 -3.47 -8.01
CA SER A 321 -26.57 -4.90 -7.85
C SER A 321 -26.78 -5.62 -9.20
N ILE A 322 -27.45 -4.96 -10.16
CA ILE A 322 -27.66 -5.50 -11.52
C ILE A 322 -26.33 -5.61 -12.28
N ILE A 323 -25.49 -4.58 -12.21
CA ILE A 323 -24.18 -4.58 -12.86
C ILE A 323 -23.25 -5.63 -12.23
N LEU A 324 -23.27 -5.79 -10.90
CA LEU A 324 -22.50 -6.83 -10.20
C LEU A 324 -22.97 -8.24 -10.53
N LEU A 325 -24.28 -8.46 -10.68
CA LEU A 325 -24.84 -9.71 -11.17
C LEU A 325 -24.30 -10.03 -12.57
N MET A 326 -24.36 -9.05 -13.48
CA MET A 326 -23.89 -9.21 -14.86
C MET A 326 -22.37 -9.43 -14.93
N GLY A 327 -21.59 -8.65 -14.17
CA GLY A 327 -20.13 -8.75 -14.13
C GLY A 327 -19.65 -10.11 -13.63
N ASN A 328 -20.26 -10.64 -12.56
CA ASN A 328 -19.94 -11.97 -12.03
C ASN A 328 -20.36 -13.11 -12.97
N THR A 329 -21.47 -12.93 -13.70
CA THR A 329 -21.88 -13.89 -14.73
C THR A 329 -20.88 -13.91 -15.89
N LEU A 330 -20.42 -12.75 -16.35
CA LEU A 330 -19.38 -12.65 -17.39
C LEU A 330 -18.05 -13.24 -16.91
N TYR A 331 -17.66 -12.97 -15.66
CA TYR A 331 -16.47 -13.57 -15.04
C TYR A 331 -16.52 -15.09 -15.08
N ALA A 332 -17.66 -15.71 -14.74
CA ALA A 332 -17.79 -17.17 -14.77
C ALA A 332 -17.83 -17.74 -16.21
N LEU A 333 -18.45 -17.03 -17.15
CA LEU A 333 -18.53 -17.44 -18.55
C LEU A 333 -17.20 -17.30 -19.32
N ALA A 334 -16.25 -16.53 -18.80
CA ALA A 334 -14.97 -16.29 -19.47
C ALA A 334 -14.19 -17.59 -19.73
N TYR A 335 -14.28 -18.56 -18.82
CA TYR A 335 -13.71 -19.91 -18.98
C TYR A 335 -14.32 -20.66 -20.16
N ASP A 336 -15.66 -20.74 -20.23
CA ASP A 336 -16.35 -21.48 -21.30
C ASP A 336 -16.21 -20.79 -22.67
N LEU A 337 -16.04 -19.46 -22.69
CA LEU A 337 -15.78 -18.67 -23.89
C LEU A 337 -14.29 -18.59 -24.26
N ASN A 338 -13.40 -19.12 -23.41
CA ASN A 338 -11.94 -19.11 -23.55
C ASN A 338 -11.39 -17.72 -23.93
N SER A 339 -11.78 -16.68 -23.19
CA SER A 339 -11.41 -15.30 -23.51
C SER A 339 -11.11 -14.46 -22.27
N ILE A 340 -9.86 -14.01 -22.16
CA ILE A 340 -9.43 -13.08 -21.11
C ILE A 340 -10.12 -11.72 -21.21
N TYR A 341 -10.54 -11.30 -22.40
CA TYR A 341 -11.28 -10.04 -22.57
C TYR A 341 -12.64 -10.11 -21.89
N VAL A 342 -13.34 -11.25 -21.96
CA VAL A 342 -14.62 -11.44 -21.27
C VAL A 342 -14.41 -11.43 -19.75
N LEU A 343 -13.31 -12.03 -19.28
CA LEU A 343 -12.91 -11.98 -17.87
C LEU A 343 -12.74 -10.52 -17.42
N LEU A 344 -11.91 -9.75 -18.12
CA LEU A 344 -11.61 -8.35 -17.79
C LEU A 344 -12.85 -7.45 -17.89
N VAL A 345 -13.70 -7.65 -18.90
CA VAL A 345 -14.98 -6.91 -19.00
C VAL A 345 -15.90 -7.25 -17.84
N GLY A 346 -15.98 -8.52 -17.45
CA GLY A 346 -16.72 -8.95 -16.25
C GLY A 346 -16.21 -8.24 -14.99
N ARG A 347 -14.89 -8.11 -14.84
CA ARG A 347 -14.25 -7.39 -13.73
C ARG A 347 -14.49 -5.89 -13.75
N LEU A 348 -14.37 -5.25 -14.91
CA LEU A 348 -14.70 -3.85 -15.08
C LEU A 348 -16.15 -3.59 -14.68
N PHE A 349 -17.08 -4.48 -15.05
CA PHE A 349 -18.47 -4.39 -14.61
C PHE A 349 -18.58 -4.53 -13.09
N CYS A 350 -17.90 -5.50 -12.47
CA CYS A 350 -17.85 -5.60 -11.01
C CYS A 350 -17.37 -4.30 -10.33
N GLY A 351 -16.41 -3.58 -10.93
CA GLY A 351 -15.93 -2.28 -10.43
C GLY A 351 -16.91 -1.13 -10.69
N LEU A 352 -17.56 -1.10 -11.85
CA LEU A 352 -18.62 -0.13 -12.15
C LEU A 352 -19.81 -0.25 -11.21
N GLY A 353 -20.08 -1.46 -10.72
CA GLY A 353 -21.12 -1.73 -9.73
C GLY A 353 -20.77 -1.30 -8.30
N SER A 354 -19.64 -0.64 -8.04
CA SER A 354 -19.21 -0.29 -6.67
C SER A 354 -20.05 0.80 -6.01
N ALA A 355 -21.00 0.42 -5.15
CA ALA A 355 -21.82 1.36 -4.39
C ALA A 355 -21.14 1.92 -3.11
N ARG A 356 -19.83 1.72 -2.92
CA ARG A 356 -19.14 2.09 -1.66
C ARG A 356 -19.22 3.58 -1.32
N ALA A 357 -19.17 4.45 -2.33
CA ALA A 357 -19.35 5.90 -2.15
C ALA A 357 -20.76 6.23 -1.63
N VAL A 358 -21.80 5.56 -2.16
CA VAL A 358 -23.20 5.69 -1.71
C VAL A 358 -23.35 5.18 -0.28
N ASN A 359 -22.75 4.03 0.02
CA ASN A 359 -22.81 3.38 1.32
C ASN A 359 -22.25 4.28 2.43
N ARG A 360 -21.04 4.84 2.21
CA ARG A 360 -20.41 5.80 3.13
C ARG A 360 -21.21 7.08 3.27
N ARG A 361 -21.73 7.59 2.16
CA ARG A 361 -22.55 8.80 2.16
C ARG A 361 -23.84 8.61 2.95
N TYR A 362 -24.55 7.50 2.78
CA TYR A 362 -25.76 7.19 3.53
C TYR A 362 -25.50 7.15 5.05
N ILE A 363 -24.34 6.64 5.49
CA ILE A 363 -23.95 6.67 6.91
C ILE A 363 -23.72 8.12 7.39
N SER A 364 -23.10 8.96 6.56
CA SER A 364 -22.94 10.39 6.86
C SER A 364 -24.29 11.11 6.93
N ASP A 365 -25.17 10.89 5.95
CA ASP A 365 -26.36 11.73 5.76
C ASP A 365 -27.56 11.27 6.61
N CYS A 366 -27.75 9.97 6.78
CA CYS A 366 -28.98 9.40 7.37
C CYS A 366 -28.80 8.89 8.81
N VAL A 367 -27.58 8.61 9.26
CA VAL A 367 -27.33 8.09 10.61
C VAL A 367 -27.16 9.25 11.60
N PRO A 368 -27.93 9.27 12.72
CA PRO A 368 -27.79 10.28 13.75
C PRO A 368 -26.35 10.39 14.27
N PRO A 369 -25.84 11.60 14.61
CA PRO A 369 -24.46 11.79 15.06
C PRO A 369 -24.02 10.86 16.21
N LYS A 370 -24.94 10.57 17.15
CA LYS A 370 -24.71 9.66 18.30
C LYS A 370 -24.46 8.21 17.88
N LEU A 371 -24.96 7.78 16.72
CA LEU A 371 -24.82 6.44 16.17
C LEU A 371 -23.84 6.38 14.99
N ARG A 372 -23.47 7.51 14.38
CA ARG A 372 -22.62 7.59 13.18
C ARG A 372 -21.24 6.94 13.39
N MET A 373 -20.64 7.10 14.57
CA MET A 373 -19.38 6.43 14.92
C MET A 373 -19.54 4.91 14.93
N LYS A 374 -20.61 4.38 15.54
CA LYS A 374 -20.90 2.93 15.54
C LYS A 374 -21.21 2.40 14.15
N ALA A 375 -21.96 3.16 13.34
CA ALA A 375 -22.26 2.78 11.95
C ALA A 375 -21.01 2.80 11.06
N SER A 376 -20.11 3.77 11.25
CA SER A 376 -18.84 3.85 10.53
C SER A 376 -17.89 2.72 10.94
N ALA A 377 -17.83 2.39 12.23
CA ALA A 377 -17.11 1.22 12.72
C ALA A 377 -17.70 -0.08 12.12
N GLY A 378 -19.03 -0.20 12.09
CA GLY A 378 -19.73 -1.32 11.46
C GLY A 378 -19.41 -1.46 9.96
N PHE A 379 -19.26 -0.36 9.23
CA PHE A 379 -18.86 -0.37 7.82
C PHE A 379 -17.43 -0.89 7.62
N VAL A 380 -16.49 -0.48 8.48
CA VAL A 380 -15.10 -0.97 8.45
C VAL A 380 -15.08 -2.46 8.79
N SER A 381 -15.74 -2.87 9.87
CA SER A 381 -15.83 -4.29 10.26
C SER A 381 -16.49 -5.15 9.19
N ALA A 382 -17.57 -4.68 8.56
CA ALA A 382 -18.21 -5.38 7.44
C ALA A 382 -17.27 -5.50 6.23
N SER A 383 -16.46 -4.46 5.97
CA SER A 383 -15.47 -4.51 4.89
C SER A 383 -14.39 -5.54 5.17
N ALA A 384 -13.82 -5.54 6.38
CA ALA A 384 -12.79 -6.48 6.80
C ALA A 384 -13.28 -7.93 6.85
N LEU A 385 -14.48 -8.15 7.39
CA LEU A 385 -15.15 -9.45 7.33
C LEU A 385 -15.30 -9.95 5.90
N GLY A 386 -15.66 -9.07 4.96
CA GLY A 386 -15.77 -9.45 3.55
C GLY A 386 -14.42 -9.83 2.94
N MET A 387 -13.34 -9.11 3.27
CA MET A 387 -11.96 -9.46 2.86
C MET A 387 -11.54 -10.83 3.38
N ALA A 388 -11.93 -11.18 4.61
CA ALA A 388 -11.65 -12.48 5.22
C ALA A 388 -12.49 -13.62 4.61
N CYS A 389 -13.80 -13.39 4.45
CA CYS A 389 -14.73 -14.40 3.96
C CYS A 389 -14.51 -14.75 2.48
N GLY A 390 -13.98 -13.84 1.66
CA GLY A 390 -13.69 -14.11 0.25
C GLY A 390 -12.79 -15.34 0.07
N PRO A 391 -11.51 -15.29 0.46
CA PRO A 391 -10.60 -16.42 0.34
C PRO A 391 -11.09 -17.68 1.07
N ALA A 392 -11.78 -17.54 2.20
CA ALA A 392 -12.36 -18.66 2.93
C ALA A 392 -13.42 -19.42 2.11
N LEU A 393 -14.27 -18.70 1.36
CA LEU A 393 -15.27 -19.29 0.46
C LEU A 393 -14.61 -19.93 -0.76
N ALA A 394 -13.55 -19.32 -1.30
CA ALA A 394 -12.78 -19.87 -2.41
C ALA A 394 -12.23 -21.27 -2.07
N CYS A 395 -11.75 -21.47 -0.83
CA CYS A 395 -11.27 -22.76 -0.34
C CYS A 395 -12.35 -23.87 -0.37
N LEU A 396 -13.63 -23.52 -0.21
CA LEU A 396 -14.75 -24.48 -0.24
C LEU A 396 -15.14 -24.89 -1.67
N PHE A 397 -14.73 -24.13 -2.70
CA PHE A 397 -15.15 -24.31 -4.09
C PHE A 397 -14.25 -25.25 -4.90
N GLN A 398 -13.89 -26.39 -4.34
CA GLN A 398 -12.99 -27.35 -5.00
C GLN A 398 -13.68 -28.33 -5.94
N THR A 399 -14.99 -28.25 -6.11
CA THR A 399 -15.74 -29.20 -6.93
C THR A 399 -15.62 -28.91 -8.42
N GLN A 400 -15.32 -29.93 -9.22
CA GLN A 400 -15.39 -29.88 -10.67
C GLN A 400 -16.59 -30.68 -11.19
N PHE A 401 -17.53 -30.00 -11.86
CA PHE A 401 -18.63 -30.65 -12.55
C PHE A 401 -19.09 -29.78 -13.73
N LYS A 402 -19.83 -30.39 -14.67
CA LYS A 402 -20.35 -29.68 -15.84
C LYS A 402 -21.88 -29.81 -15.87
N ILE A 403 -22.58 -28.69 -15.96
CA ILE A 403 -24.04 -28.67 -16.16
C ILE A 403 -24.31 -28.09 -17.55
N PHE A 404 -24.84 -28.92 -18.45
CA PHE A 404 -25.00 -28.60 -19.88
C PHE A 404 -23.66 -28.19 -20.55
N GLN A 405 -23.58 -26.95 -21.05
CA GLN A 405 -22.39 -26.37 -21.67
C GLN A 405 -21.53 -25.59 -20.66
N LEU A 406 -22.02 -25.36 -19.44
CA LEU A 406 -21.35 -24.51 -18.44
C LEU A 406 -20.45 -25.33 -17.53
N THR A 407 -19.21 -24.89 -17.40
CA THR A 407 -18.20 -25.54 -16.54
C THR A 407 -18.23 -24.90 -15.15
N PHE A 408 -18.27 -25.75 -14.12
CA PHE A 408 -18.15 -25.35 -12.72
C PHE A 408 -16.87 -25.96 -12.18
N ASN A 409 -15.87 -25.12 -11.96
CA ASN A 409 -14.55 -25.45 -11.43
C ASN A 409 -14.14 -24.40 -10.37
N GLN A 410 -12.93 -24.54 -9.83
CA GLN A 410 -12.36 -23.64 -8.82
C GLN A 410 -12.31 -22.17 -9.27
N ASP A 411 -12.15 -21.91 -10.57
CA ASP A 411 -12.02 -20.57 -11.13
C ASP A 411 -13.38 -19.89 -11.38
N THR A 412 -14.37 -20.66 -11.83
CA THR A 412 -15.70 -20.17 -12.25
C THR A 412 -16.72 -20.14 -11.12
N LEU A 413 -16.62 -21.05 -10.14
CA LEU A 413 -17.54 -21.14 -8.99
C LEU A 413 -17.65 -19.83 -8.18
N PRO A 414 -16.55 -19.10 -7.90
CA PRO A 414 -16.63 -17.79 -7.27
C PRO A 414 -17.60 -16.84 -7.99
N GLY A 415 -17.55 -16.79 -9.33
CA GLY A 415 -18.43 -15.95 -10.14
C GLY A 415 -19.89 -16.37 -10.06
N TRP A 416 -20.18 -17.66 -10.22
CA TRP A 416 -21.55 -18.17 -10.12
C TRP A 416 -22.17 -17.95 -8.74
N PHE A 417 -21.39 -18.22 -7.68
CA PHE A 417 -21.83 -18.01 -6.31
C PHE A 417 -22.15 -16.53 -6.05
N MET A 418 -21.26 -15.62 -6.45
CA MET A 418 -21.46 -14.19 -6.24
C MET A 418 -22.62 -13.65 -7.10
N ALA A 419 -22.83 -14.15 -8.31
CA ALA A 419 -24.00 -13.79 -9.12
C ALA A 419 -25.31 -14.12 -8.37
N VAL A 420 -25.43 -15.32 -7.81
CA VAL A 420 -26.61 -15.70 -7.00
C VAL A 420 -26.74 -14.83 -5.75
N ALA A 421 -25.65 -14.56 -5.04
CA ALA A 421 -25.66 -13.70 -3.86
C ALA A 421 -26.16 -12.28 -4.17
N TRP A 422 -25.70 -11.68 -5.28
CA TRP A 422 -26.15 -10.37 -5.74
C TRP A 422 -27.62 -10.37 -6.19
N PHE A 423 -28.09 -11.46 -6.79
CA PHE A 423 -29.51 -11.62 -7.12
C PHE A 423 -30.40 -11.66 -5.86
N ILE A 424 -30.01 -12.45 -4.85
CA ILE A 424 -30.72 -12.50 -3.56
C ILE A 424 -30.69 -11.13 -2.87
N TYR A 425 -29.54 -10.45 -2.88
CA TYR A 425 -29.41 -9.11 -2.34
C TYR A 425 -30.33 -8.11 -3.06
N LEU A 426 -30.40 -8.17 -4.39
CA LEU A 426 -31.28 -7.30 -5.19
C LEU A 426 -32.75 -7.49 -4.81
N LEU A 427 -33.21 -8.73 -4.65
CA LEU A 427 -34.57 -9.03 -4.19
C LEU A 427 -34.81 -8.49 -2.77
N TRP A 428 -33.86 -8.68 -1.87
CA TRP A 428 -33.97 -8.19 -0.49
C TRP A 428 -33.99 -6.65 -0.42
N LEU A 429 -33.13 -6.00 -1.20
CA LEU A 429 -33.06 -4.54 -1.35
C LEU A 429 -34.40 -3.98 -1.84
N CYS A 430 -34.99 -4.56 -2.90
CA CYS A 430 -36.26 -4.09 -3.45
C CYS A 430 -37.42 -4.21 -2.47
N CYS A 431 -37.42 -5.25 -1.61
CA CYS A 431 -38.50 -5.49 -0.65
C CYS A 431 -38.35 -4.70 0.66
N SER A 432 -37.13 -4.46 1.13
CA SER A 432 -36.87 -3.98 2.50
C SER A 432 -36.23 -2.59 2.61
N PHE A 433 -35.68 -2.05 1.52
CA PHE A 433 -35.05 -0.73 1.55
C PHE A 433 -36.10 0.39 1.53
N ARG A 434 -36.02 1.31 2.48
CA ARG A 434 -36.91 2.46 2.57
C ARG A 434 -36.13 3.74 2.33
N GLU A 435 -36.51 4.47 1.29
CA GLU A 435 -35.85 5.72 0.91
C GLU A 435 -36.08 6.79 2.00
N PRO A 436 -35.02 7.45 2.50
CA PRO A 436 -35.17 8.55 3.44
C PRO A 436 -35.79 9.79 2.74
N PRO A 437 -36.68 10.55 3.40
CA PRO A 437 -37.26 11.76 2.81
C PRO A 437 -36.18 12.84 2.59
N LEU A 438 -35.83 13.08 1.33
CA LEU A 438 -34.98 14.19 0.89
C LEU A 438 -35.79 15.49 0.97
N GLU A 439 -35.27 16.51 1.67
CA GLU A 439 -35.79 17.88 1.60
C GLU A 439 -35.77 18.32 0.13
N LYS A 440 -36.95 18.41 -0.50
CA LYS A 440 -37.10 19.28 -1.66
C LYS A 440 -36.82 20.68 -1.16
N GLU A 441 -35.91 21.41 -1.81
CA GLU A 441 -35.85 22.86 -1.71
C GLU A 441 -37.22 23.41 -2.14
N ASN A 442 -38.14 23.52 -1.18
CA ASN A 442 -39.29 24.38 -1.34
C ASN A 442 -38.71 25.79 -1.32
N ILE A 443 -38.52 26.34 -2.51
CA ILE A 443 -38.51 27.79 -2.72
C ILE A 443 -39.75 28.30 -2.00
N ILE A 444 -39.54 28.93 -0.85
CA ILE A 444 -40.60 29.64 -0.13
C ILE A 444 -41.13 30.68 -1.15
N PRO A 445 -42.42 30.63 -1.55
CA PRO A 445 -42.99 31.71 -2.34
C PRO A 445 -42.86 32.96 -1.47
N GLN A 446 -42.08 33.93 -1.93
CA GLN A 446 -42.07 35.24 -1.30
C GLN A 446 -43.50 35.75 -1.30
N HIS A 447 -43.93 36.22 -0.13
CA HIS A 447 -45.22 36.83 0.13
C HIS A 447 -45.72 37.64 -1.05
N GLU A 448 -46.89 37.26 -1.58
CA GLU A 448 -47.78 38.15 -2.32
C GLU A 448 -48.14 39.34 -1.41
N ALA A 449 -47.39 40.43 -1.56
CA ALA A 449 -47.85 41.75 -1.19
C ALA A 449 -48.39 42.40 -2.46
N SER A 450 -49.72 42.32 -2.60
CA SER A 450 -50.62 43.24 -3.31
C SER A 450 -50.04 43.98 -4.53
N ASP A 451 -50.48 43.55 -5.70
CA ASP A 451 -50.54 44.38 -6.90
C ASP A 451 -51.18 45.73 -6.60
N THR A 452 -50.42 46.81 -6.82
CA THR A 452 -50.99 48.10 -7.21
C THR A 452 -50.04 48.72 -8.22
N ILE A 453 -50.41 48.54 -9.48
CA ILE A 453 -49.83 49.22 -10.65
C ILE A 453 -50.16 50.72 -10.52
N VAL A 454 -49.20 51.60 -10.84
CA VAL A 454 -49.32 52.80 -11.71
C VAL A 454 -48.20 53.82 -11.43
N GLU A 455 -47.35 53.98 -12.45
CA GLU A 455 -46.69 55.20 -12.97
C GLU A 455 -45.48 55.91 -12.31
N THR A 456 -44.49 56.15 -13.19
CA THR A 456 -43.45 57.22 -13.27
C THR A 456 -42.20 57.08 -12.40
N GLY A 457 -40.94 57.11 -12.88
CA GLY A 457 -40.33 57.26 -14.20
C GLY A 457 -38.79 57.28 -14.08
N PHE A 458 -38.09 56.97 -15.19
CA PHE A 458 -36.63 57.16 -15.47
C PHE A 458 -35.63 56.31 -14.64
N THR A 459 -34.61 55.61 -15.17
CA THR A 459 -33.80 55.69 -16.40
C THR A 459 -33.21 54.31 -16.77
N GLU A 460 -32.91 54.12 -18.05
CA GLU A 460 -32.33 52.94 -18.73
C GLU A 460 -30.99 52.39 -18.16
N PRO A 461 -30.67 51.09 -18.40
CA PRO A 461 -29.32 50.55 -18.28
C PRO A 461 -28.58 50.64 -19.64
N LEU A 462 -27.42 51.29 -19.65
CA LEU A 462 -26.51 51.36 -20.80
C LEU A 462 -25.31 50.42 -20.63
N LEU A 463 -25.12 49.60 -21.67
CA LEU A 463 -23.88 49.01 -22.21
C LEU A 463 -23.21 47.87 -21.43
N LEU A 464 -22.98 46.68 -22.03
CA LEU A 464 -22.11 46.28 -23.17
C LEU A 464 -20.62 46.11 -22.80
N GLY A 465 -20.16 44.85 -22.85
CA GLY A 465 -18.94 44.41 -23.53
C GLY A 465 -17.57 44.77 -22.94
N SER A 466 -16.77 43.76 -22.63
CA SER A 466 -15.49 43.50 -23.33
C SER A 466 -14.63 42.46 -22.60
N THR A 467 -14.03 41.61 -23.42
CA THR A 467 -13.13 40.48 -23.20
C THR A 467 -11.69 40.84 -22.80
N LYS A 468 -11.07 39.90 -22.05
CA LYS A 468 -9.65 39.44 -22.05
C LYS A 468 -8.51 40.40 -21.64
N SER A 469 -7.72 39.95 -20.67
CA SER A 469 -6.25 39.78 -20.81
C SER A 469 -5.62 38.97 -19.65
N GLN A 470 -4.63 38.14 -20.00
CA GLN A 470 -3.71 37.39 -19.13
C GLN A 470 -2.55 38.28 -18.59
N GLN A 471 -1.72 37.69 -17.72
CA GLN A 471 -0.46 38.16 -17.06
C GLN A 471 -0.73 38.90 -15.73
N GLY A 472 -0.02 38.71 -14.62
CA GLY A 472 1.19 37.97 -14.24
C GLY A 472 1.73 38.63 -12.96
N GLU A 473 2.22 37.83 -12.01
CA GLU A 473 3.13 38.16 -10.88
C GLU A 473 2.68 39.10 -9.73
N ASP A 474 2.73 38.51 -8.53
CA ASP A 474 3.21 38.95 -7.20
C ASP A 474 3.08 40.39 -6.66
N GLU A 475 2.92 40.38 -5.33
CA GLU A 475 3.15 41.41 -4.31
C GLU A 475 1.96 42.17 -3.71
N GLN A 476 2.12 42.35 -2.40
CA GLN A 476 1.16 42.68 -1.36
C GLN A 476 0.74 44.15 -1.40
N GLN A 477 -0.53 44.43 -1.09
CA GLN A 477 -0.86 45.58 -0.25
C GLN A 477 -2.24 45.43 0.43
N GLU A 478 -2.22 45.73 1.73
CA GLU A 478 -3.33 45.73 2.66
C GLU A 478 -4.34 46.87 2.43
N ASN A 479 -5.52 46.64 3.01
CA ASN A 479 -6.64 47.56 3.30
C ASN A 479 -7.75 47.58 2.24
N ASP A 480 -8.76 46.74 2.46
CA ASP A 480 -10.13 47.23 2.61
C ASP A 480 -11.00 46.19 3.34
N ASP A 481 -11.89 46.73 4.18
CA ASP A 481 -12.70 46.09 5.22
C ASP A 481 -13.85 45.22 4.64
N PRO A 482 -13.96 43.90 4.94
CA PRO A 482 -15.08 43.09 4.49
C PRO A 482 -15.90 42.58 5.69
N SER A 483 -16.74 43.42 6.27
CA SER A 483 -17.66 43.00 7.34
C SER A 483 -19.05 42.56 6.85
N ASP A 484 -19.42 42.69 5.56
CA ASP A 484 -20.80 42.38 5.13
C ASP A 484 -21.00 41.37 3.97
N GLU A 485 -19.96 40.90 3.26
CA GLU A 485 -20.13 39.87 2.20
C GLU A 485 -19.93 38.41 2.66
N LEU A 486 -19.31 38.17 3.83
CA LEU A 486 -18.96 36.82 4.30
C LEU A 486 -20.15 35.96 4.77
N SER A 487 -21.37 36.51 4.85
CA SER A 487 -22.51 35.78 5.40
C SER A 487 -23.27 34.91 4.38
N LYS A 488 -23.18 35.19 3.07
CA LYS A 488 -23.93 34.45 2.03
C LYS A 488 -23.12 33.37 1.28
N GLU A 489 -21.82 33.55 1.04
CA GLU A 489 -20.97 32.51 0.39
C GLU A 489 -20.63 31.30 1.29
N SER A 490 -20.94 31.37 2.59
CA SER A 490 -20.49 30.37 3.57
C SER A 490 -21.22 29.02 3.51
N ARG A 491 -22.25 28.85 2.67
CA ARG A 491 -23.17 27.69 2.70
C ARG A 491 -23.27 26.84 1.43
N GLU A 492 -22.62 27.20 0.34
CA GLU A 492 -22.76 26.45 -0.92
C GLU A 492 -21.92 25.16 -0.97
N PRO A 493 -22.44 24.07 -1.60
CA PRO A 493 -21.75 22.81 -1.78
C PRO A 493 -20.61 22.91 -2.81
N VAL A 494 -19.56 22.10 -2.61
CA VAL A 494 -18.37 22.13 -3.48
C VAL A 494 -18.66 21.48 -4.84
N THR A 495 -18.35 22.21 -5.92
CA THR A 495 -18.67 21.80 -7.31
C THR A 495 -17.50 21.19 -8.08
N SER A 496 -16.26 21.27 -7.57
CA SER A 496 -15.05 20.73 -8.23
C SER A 496 -14.05 20.06 -7.27
N ILE A 497 -13.30 19.07 -7.77
CA ILE A 497 -12.23 18.36 -7.04
C ILE A 497 -11.14 19.34 -6.59
N MET A 498 -10.76 20.30 -7.44
CA MET A 498 -9.70 21.26 -7.12
C MET A 498 -10.11 22.20 -5.98
N SER A 499 -11.36 22.66 -5.99
CA SER A 499 -11.93 23.44 -4.89
C SER A 499 -12.07 22.62 -3.60
N ALA A 500 -12.42 21.33 -3.71
CA ALA A 500 -12.50 20.42 -2.56
C ALA A 500 -11.12 20.23 -1.92
N TYR A 501 -10.09 19.99 -2.73
CA TYR A 501 -8.72 19.80 -2.26
C TYR A 501 -8.10 21.07 -1.64
N ARG A 502 -8.42 22.25 -2.18
CA ARG A 502 -8.00 23.55 -1.63
C ARG A 502 -8.63 23.81 -0.25
N LEU A 503 -9.84 23.30 -0.01
CA LEU A 503 -10.55 23.41 1.26
C LEU A 503 -10.04 22.45 2.34
N LEU A 504 -9.23 21.43 1.97
CA LEU A 504 -8.67 20.48 2.93
C LEU A 504 -7.59 21.15 3.78
N THR A 505 -7.75 21.09 5.10
CA THR A 505 -6.70 21.51 6.03
C THR A 505 -5.45 20.65 5.85
N PRO A 506 -4.25 21.17 6.18
CA PRO A 506 -3.01 20.38 6.11
C PRO A 506 -3.11 19.04 6.84
N SER A 507 -3.80 19.00 7.98
CA SER A 507 -4.02 17.78 8.75
C SER A 507 -4.83 16.72 7.99
N VAL A 508 -5.85 17.10 7.23
CA VAL A 508 -6.65 16.14 6.43
C VAL A 508 -5.85 15.64 5.23
N LYS A 509 -5.00 16.48 4.62
CA LYS A 509 -4.11 16.04 3.54
C LYS A 509 -3.14 14.96 4.00
N VAL A 510 -2.51 15.15 5.16
CA VAL A 510 -1.61 14.15 5.77
C VAL A 510 -2.37 12.85 6.05
N GLN A 511 -3.57 12.92 6.62
CA GLN A 511 -4.40 11.75 6.90
C GLN A 511 -4.81 10.98 5.63
N LEU A 512 -5.09 11.68 4.53
CA LEU A 512 -5.39 11.05 3.24
C LEU A 512 -4.16 10.36 2.63
N ILE A 513 -2.97 10.94 2.79
CA ILE A 513 -1.71 10.32 2.35
C ILE A 513 -1.41 9.07 3.17
N ILE A 514 -1.56 9.14 4.50
CA ILE A 514 -1.43 7.97 5.38
C ILE A 514 -2.43 6.89 4.96
N TYR A 515 -3.69 7.27 4.68
CA TYR A 515 -4.71 6.33 4.20
C TYR A 515 -4.34 5.68 2.88
N PHE A 516 -3.78 6.46 1.95
CA PHE A 516 -3.31 5.98 0.66
C PHE A 516 -2.20 4.95 0.83
N MET A 517 -1.13 5.28 1.57
CA MET A 517 0.01 4.39 1.79
C MET A 517 -0.40 3.11 2.51
N LEU A 518 -1.29 3.24 3.49
CA LEU A 518 -1.91 2.12 4.17
C LEU A 518 -2.62 1.16 3.20
N LYS A 519 -3.47 1.69 2.32
CA LYS A 519 -4.20 0.87 1.36
C LYS A 519 -3.31 0.25 0.29
N TYR A 520 -2.26 0.96 -0.10
CA TYR A 520 -1.23 0.46 -1.01
C TYR A 520 -0.52 -0.76 -0.41
N ALA A 521 0.02 -0.63 0.82
CA ALA A 521 0.72 -1.73 1.50
C ALA A 521 -0.17 -2.96 1.73
N MET A 522 -1.43 -2.72 2.11
CA MET A 522 -2.41 -3.78 2.31
C MET A 522 -2.76 -4.52 1.01
N GLU A 523 -2.92 -3.78 -0.10
CA GLU A 523 -3.26 -4.39 -1.38
C GLU A 523 -2.09 -5.21 -1.92
N ILE A 524 -0.85 -4.71 -1.84
CA ILE A 524 0.36 -5.49 -2.20
C ILE A 524 0.41 -6.78 -1.40
N LEU A 525 0.27 -6.71 -0.06
CA LEU A 525 0.35 -7.89 0.79
C LEU A 525 -0.68 -8.96 0.39
N LEU A 526 -1.90 -8.56 0.02
CA LEU A 526 -2.97 -9.49 -0.33
C LEU A 526 -2.82 -10.01 -1.76
N ALA A 527 -2.54 -9.14 -2.73
CA ALA A 527 -2.44 -9.49 -4.14
C ALA A 527 -1.18 -10.32 -4.45
N GLU A 528 -0.03 -9.99 -3.84
CA GLU A 528 1.21 -10.75 -3.99
C GLU A 528 1.22 -12.05 -3.17
N SER A 529 0.29 -12.22 -2.22
CA SER A 529 0.33 -13.37 -1.33
C SER A 529 0.25 -14.71 -2.07
N SER A 530 -0.54 -14.82 -3.15
CA SER A 530 -0.57 -16.02 -3.97
C SER A 530 0.75 -16.23 -4.67
N VAL A 531 1.29 -15.21 -5.33
CA VAL A 531 2.55 -15.27 -6.09
C VAL A 531 3.74 -15.60 -5.17
N ILE A 532 3.94 -14.85 -4.08
CA ILE A 532 5.06 -15.01 -3.13
C ILE A 532 5.02 -16.37 -2.44
N THR A 533 3.84 -16.84 -2.02
CA THR A 533 3.75 -18.12 -1.29
C THR A 533 3.83 -19.33 -2.20
N SER A 534 3.36 -19.21 -3.44
CA SER A 534 3.63 -20.19 -4.50
C SER A 534 5.14 -20.23 -4.80
N TYR A 535 5.78 -19.08 -5.03
CA TYR A 535 7.20 -18.97 -5.40
C TYR A 535 8.17 -19.42 -4.29
N TYR A 536 8.06 -18.88 -3.07
CA TYR A 536 9.05 -19.16 -2.01
C TYR A 536 8.72 -20.40 -1.16
N PHE A 537 7.45 -20.82 -1.08
CA PHE A 537 7.01 -21.87 -0.15
C PHE A 537 6.26 -23.03 -0.83
N ILE A 538 6.02 -22.96 -2.15
CA ILE A 538 5.33 -24.00 -2.93
C ILE A 538 3.95 -24.30 -2.33
N TRP A 539 3.22 -23.25 -1.96
CA TRP A 539 1.88 -23.40 -1.41
C TRP A 539 0.86 -23.66 -2.52
N SER A 540 -0.02 -24.63 -2.30
CA SER A 540 -1.19 -24.81 -3.16
C SER A 540 -2.19 -23.66 -2.97
N THR A 541 -3.03 -23.41 -3.97
CA THR A 541 -4.18 -22.48 -3.94
C THR A 541 -4.99 -22.60 -2.64
N ASN A 542 -5.13 -23.82 -2.11
CA ASN A 542 -5.79 -24.11 -0.84
C ASN A 542 -5.06 -23.57 0.39
N ASN A 543 -3.73 -23.72 0.43
CA ASN A 543 -2.90 -23.21 1.53
C ASN A 543 -2.89 -21.68 1.51
N VAL A 544 -2.83 -21.06 0.33
CA VAL A 544 -2.95 -19.61 0.16
C VAL A 544 -4.31 -19.12 0.64
N ALA A 545 -5.39 -19.76 0.19
CA ALA A 545 -6.75 -19.42 0.60
C ALA A 545 -6.95 -19.55 2.12
N LEU A 546 -6.41 -20.61 2.73
CA LEU A 546 -6.47 -20.84 4.18
C LEU A 546 -5.64 -19.80 4.95
N PHE A 547 -4.45 -19.46 4.48
CA PHE A 547 -3.62 -18.40 5.05
C PHE A 547 -4.34 -17.05 5.02
N LEU A 548 -4.89 -16.64 3.87
CA LEU A 548 -5.64 -15.40 3.72
C LEU A 548 -6.92 -15.39 4.58
N ALA A 549 -7.61 -16.52 4.67
CA ALA A 549 -8.77 -16.67 5.55
C ALA A 549 -8.38 -16.50 7.03
N CYS A 550 -7.29 -17.12 7.47
CA CYS A 550 -6.77 -16.96 8.83
C CYS A 550 -6.34 -15.52 9.11
N LEU A 551 -5.63 -14.88 8.17
CA LEU A 551 -5.21 -13.49 8.23
C LEU A 551 -6.44 -12.58 8.42
N GLY A 552 -7.47 -12.74 7.59
CA GLY A 552 -8.71 -11.96 7.69
C GLY A 552 -9.53 -12.23 8.95
N LEU A 553 -9.53 -13.46 9.49
CA LEU A 553 -10.26 -13.79 10.72
C LEU A 553 -9.67 -13.06 11.94
N THR A 554 -8.39 -12.70 11.90
CA THR A 554 -7.72 -11.94 12.97
C THR A 554 -8.27 -10.52 13.15
N VAL A 555 -8.98 -9.95 12.17
CA VAL A 555 -9.51 -8.58 12.27
C VAL A 555 -10.56 -8.44 13.35
N LEU A 556 -11.41 -9.45 13.55
CA LEU A 556 -12.49 -9.40 14.54
C LEU A 556 -12.00 -9.22 15.98
N PRO A 557 -11.12 -10.10 16.52
CA PRO A 557 -10.63 -9.94 17.88
C PRO A 557 -9.81 -8.66 18.05
N VAL A 558 -9.02 -8.26 17.04
CA VAL A 558 -8.22 -7.03 17.06
C VAL A 558 -9.13 -5.79 17.12
N SER A 559 -10.16 -5.73 16.27
CA SER A 559 -11.11 -4.60 16.24
C SER A 559 -11.84 -4.44 17.58
N ILE A 560 -12.22 -5.55 18.21
CA ILE A 560 -12.84 -5.55 19.54
C ILE A 560 -11.84 -5.06 20.60
N PHE A 561 -10.61 -5.56 20.58
CA PHE A 561 -9.56 -5.17 21.53
C PHE A 561 -9.19 -3.68 21.42
N VAL A 562 -9.00 -3.18 20.19
CA VAL A 562 -8.68 -1.77 19.94
C VAL A 562 -9.83 -0.87 20.37
N GLY A 563 -11.07 -1.21 19.98
CA GLY A 563 -12.25 -0.41 20.28
C GLY A 563 -12.65 -0.39 21.77
N SER A 564 -12.38 -1.46 22.51
CA SER A 564 -12.76 -1.56 23.93
C SER A 564 -11.65 -1.19 24.92
N TYR A 565 -10.40 -1.49 24.60
CA TYR A 565 -9.28 -1.36 25.53
C TYR A 565 -8.37 -0.19 25.14
N ILE A 566 -7.82 -0.19 23.92
CA ILE A 566 -6.80 0.79 23.49
C ILE A 566 -7.39 2.20 23.40
N SER A 567 -8.58 2.34 22.80
CA SER A 567 -9.24 3.66 22.66
C SER A 567 -9.63 4.32 24.00
N ASN A 568 -9.68 3.55 25.08
CA ASN A 568 -9.99 4.06 26.42
C ASN A 568 -8.74 4.38 27.24
N VAL A 569 -7.58 3.85 26.86
CA VAL A 569 -6.31 3.99 27.60
C VAL A 569 -5.36 4.98 26.93
N PHE A 570 -5.35 5.06 25.60
CA PHE A 570 -4.39 5.86 24.83
C PHE A 570 -5.08 6.92 23.97
N GLU A 571 -4.38 8.04 23.75
CA GLU A 571 -4.84 9.08 22.82
C GLU A 571 -4.74 8.59 21.37
N GLU A 572 -5.74 8.91 20.54
CA GLU A 572 -5.83 8.46 19.13
C GLU A 572 -4.57 8.77 18.30
N ARG A 573 -3.85 9.86 18.60
CA ARG A 573 -2.59 10.23 17.92
C ARG A 573 -1.42 9.29 18.25
N GLN A 574 -1.36 8.80 19.49
CA GLN A 574 -0.33 7.85 19.92
C GLN A 574 -0.57 6.49 19.28
N VAL A 575 -1.84 6.07 19.20
CA VAL A 575 -2.23 4.82 18.54
C VAL A 575 -1.90 4.88 17.05
N LEU A 576 -2.18 6.00 16.37
CA LEU A 576 -1.83 6.24 14.97
C LEU A 576 -0.32 6.02 14.72
N LEU A 577 0.54 6.72 15.48
CA LEU A 577 2.00 6.63 15.34
C LEU A 577 2.52 5.21 15.64
N ALA A 578 2.00 4.56 16.69
CA ALA A 578 2.39 3.20 17.04
C ALA A 578 2.01 2.21 15.92
N SER A 579 0.82 2.35 15.33
CA SER A 579 0.40 1.49 14.23
C SER A 579 1.23 1.71 12.95
N GLU A 580 1.65 2.94 12.64
CA GLU A 580 2.55 3.20 11.51
C GLU A 580 3.91 2.51 11.69
N ILE A 581 4.51 2.62 12.87
CA ILE A 581 5.79 1.96 13.18
C ILE A 581 5.67 0.44 13.03
N MET A 582 4.56 -0.14 13.51
CA MET A 582 4.32 -1.58 13.41
C MET A 582 4.07 -2.04 11.96
N VAL A 583 3.39 -1.25 11.13
CA VAL A 583 3.26 -1.53 9.69
C VAL A 583 4.64 -1.52 9.02
N CYS A 584 5.48 -0.51 9.29
CA CYS A 584 6.84 -0.47 8.76
C CYS A 584 7.68 -1.68 9.19
N LEU A 585 7.59 -2.07 10.47
CA LEU A 585 8.29 -3.25 10.98
C LEU A 585 7.81 -4.53 10.28
N GLY A 586 6.50 -4.68 10.09
CA GLY A 586 5.92 -5.80 9.35
C GLY A 586 6.42 -5.89 7.90
N ILE A 587 6.47 -4.75 7.19
CA ILE A 587 6.98 -4.68 5.82
C ILE A 587 8.46 -5.09 5.77
N VAL A 588 9.30 -4.57 6.68
CA VAL A 588 10.74 -4.92 6.75
C VAL A 588 10.94 -6.42 6.99
N LEU A 589 10.12 -7.02 7.87
CA LEU A 589 10.16 -8.46 8.14
C LEU A 589 9.73 -9.32 6.94
N SER A 590 8.99 -8.75 5.98
CA SER A 590 8.56 -9.48 4.77
C SER A 590 9.71 -9.69 3.78
N PHE A 591 10.74 -8.84 3.82
CA PHE A 591 11.90 -8.97 2.93
C PHE A 591 12.86 -10.06 3.41
N HIS A 592 13.64 -10.57 2.45
CA HIS A 592 14.67 -11.57 2.70
C HIS A 592 15.90 -10.97 3.39
N VAL A 593 15.77 -10.66 4.69
CA VAL A 593 16.83 -10.01 5.49
C VAL A 593 17.65 -11.03 6.31
N ILE A 594 17.10 -12.23 6.59
CA ILE A 594 17.77 -13.28 7.40
C ILE A 594 17.71 -14.60 6.62
N ILE A 595 18.84 -15.33 6.58
CA ILE A 595 18.96 -16.64 5.94
C ILE A 595 18.53 -17.73 6.94
N PRO A 596 17.59 -18.65 6.63
CA PRO A 596 16.76 -18.77 5.42
C PRO A 596 15.37 -18.12 5.54
N TYR A 597 14.79 -17.71 4.39
CA TYR A 597 13.41 -17.21 4.30
C TYR A 597 12.47 -18.31 4.73
N SER A 598 11.71 -18.09 5.80
CA SER A 598 10.87 -19.13 6.37
C SER A 598 9.41 -18.75 6.25
N ALA A 599 8.54 -19.74 5.98
CA ALA A 599 7.10 -19.52 5.98
C ALA A 599 6.60 -18.88 7.29
N PRO A 600 7.12 -19.23 8.50
CA PRO A 600 6.77 -18.53 9.74
C PRO A 600 7.17 -17.05 9.74
N GLN A 601 8.32 -16.67 9.17
CA GLN A 601 8.72 -15.27 9.04
C GLN A 601 7.72 -14.52 8.16
N TYR A 602 7.39 -15.08 6.99
CA TYR A 602 6.43 -14.46 6.08
C TYR A 602 5.04 -14.33 6.72
N ILE A 603 4.51 -15.41 7.31
CA ILE A 603 3.22 -15.40 8.01
C ILE A 603 3.22 -14.36 9.14
N LEU A 604 4.28 -14.28 9.94
CA LEU A 604 4.38 -13.31 11.03
C LEU A 604 4.45 -11.88 10.48
N SER A 605 5.24 -11.63 9.44
CA SER A 605 5.35 -10.33 8.78
C SER A 605 4.02 -9.86 8.20
N ALA A 606 3.29 -10.77 7.54
CA ALA A 606 1.97 -10.53 6.97
C ALA A 606 0.94 -10.26 8.07
N LEU A 607 0.94 -11.05 9.15
CA LEU A 607 0.06 -10.85 10.29
C LEU A 607 0.29 -9.47 10.93
N VAL A 608 1.55 -9.12 11.21
CA VAL A 608 1.91 -7.83 11.83
C VAL A 608 1.50 -6.67 10.93
N THR A 609 1.81 -6.75 9.63
CA THR A 609 1.46 -5.72 8.64
C THR A 609 -0.05 -5.54 8.56
N PHE A 610 -0.79 -6.63 8.38
CA PHE A 610 -2.23 -6.62 8.19
C PHE A 610 -3.00 -6.15 9.43
N VAL A 611 -2.65 -6.68 10.61
CA VAL A 611 -3.28 -6.29 11.88
C VAL A 611 -3.03 -4.81 12.17
N SER A 612 -1.78 -4.35 12.02
CA SER A 612 -1.43 -2.95 12.28
C SER A 612 -2.08 -2.01 11.27
N ALA A 613 -2.21 -2.45 10.01
CA ALA A 613 -2.91 -1.73 8.96
C ALA A 613 -4.41 -1.54 9.27
N GLU A 614 -5.10 -2.59 9.73
CA GLU A 614 -6.51 -2.51 10.12
C GLU A 614 -6.74 -1.58 11.33
N VAL A 615 -5.85 -1.62 12.33
CA VAL A 615 -5.88 -0.65 13.44
C VAL A 615 -5.69 0.78 12.94
N LEU A 616 -4.71 0.99 12.06
CA LEU A 616 -4.41 2.29 11.47
C LEU A 616 -5.61 2.83 10.68
N GLU A 617 -6.31 1.98 9.91
CA GLU A 617 -7.52 2.37 9.17
C GLU A 617 -8.62 2.85 10.13
N GLY A 618 -8.89 2.10 11.20
CA GLY A 618 -9.91 2.46 12.18
C GLY A 618 -9.65 3.81 12.85
N VAL A 619 -8.40 4.04 13.27
CA VAL A 619 -7.98 5.29 13.93
C VAL A 619 -7.98 6.45 12.93
N ASN A 620 -7.45 6.25 11.73
CA ASN A 620 -7.39 7.28 10.70
C ASN A 620 -8.79 7.73 10.28
N LEU A 621 -9.74 6.80 10.12
CA LEU A 621 -11.13 7.13 9.77
C LEU A 621 -11.85 7.87 10.91
N SER A 622 -11.60 7.49 12.17
CA SER A 622 -12.13 8.21 13.33
C SER A 622 -11.63 9.66 13.36
N LEU A 623 -10.33 9.87 13.18
CA LEU A 623 -9.72 11.20 13.14
C LEU A 623 -10.21 12.02 11.95
N LEU A 624 -10.28 11.42 10.76
CA LEU A 624 -10.77 12.07 9.54
C LEU A 624 -12.22 12.53 9.73
N SER A 625 -13.07 11.74 10.40
CA SER A 625 -14.46 12.13 10.70
C SER A 625 -14.60 13.33 11.65
N ARG A 626 -13.59 13.58 12.50
CA ARG A 626 -13.59 14.70 13.46
C ARG A 626 -12.98 15.98 12.90
N VAL A 627 -12.03 15.86 11.99
CA VAL A 627 -11.29 17.00 11.41
C VAL A 627 -11.94 17.52 10.13
N MET A 628 -12.81 16.74 9.50
CA MET A 628 -13.48 17.11 8.27
C MET A 628 -14.54 18.21 8.49
N SER A 629 -14.46 19.27 7.67
CA SER A 629 -15.38 20.41 7.72
C SER A 629 -16.81 20.02 7.36
N SER A 630 -17.80 20.67 7.98
CA SER A 630 -19.22 20.52 7.61
C SER A 630 -19.50 20.86 6.14
N ARG A 631 -18.66 21.67 5.48
CA ARG A 631 -18.76 21.95 4.03
C ARG A 631 -18.46 20.73 3.16
N LEU A 632 -17.63 19.80 3.64
CA LEU A 632 -17.32 18.53 2.98
C LEU A 632 -18.30 17.40 3.35
N SER A 633 -19.35 17.70 4.14
CA SER A 633 -20.42 16.74 4.44
C SER A 633 -21.55 16.74 3.39
N ARG A 634 -21.60 17.72 2.49
CA ARG A 634 -22.67 17.89 1.48
C ARG A 634 -22.12 18.04 0.07
N GLY A 635 -22.90 17.59 -0.92
CA GLY A 635 -22.56 17.67 -2.35
C GLY A 635 -21.87 16.42 -2.91
N THR A 636 -21.51 16.49 -4.20
CA THR A 636 -20.90 15.38 -4.95
C THR A 636 -19.49 15.07 -4.47
N TYR A 637 -18.68 16.09 -4.18
CA TYR A 637 -17.29 15.96 -3.69
C TYR A 637 -17.21 16.00 -2.17
N ASN A 638 -18.04 15.17 -1.52
CA ASN A 638 -18.02 15.02 -0.07
C ASN A 638 -16.81 14.18 0.40
N GLY A 639 -16.55 14.21 1.69
CA GLY A 639 -15.44 13.47 2.29
C GLY A 639 -15.54 11.95 2.20
N GLY A 640 -16.75 11.41 2.07
CA GLY A 640 -16.97 9.99 1.81
C GLY A 640 -16.42 9.56 0.45
N LEU A 641 -16.61 10.39 -0.58
CA LEU A 641 -16.00 10.21 -1.90
C LEU A 641 -14.47 10.33 -1.81
N LEU A 642 -13.95 11.40 -1.21
CA LEU A 642 -12.50 11.62 -1.13
C LEU A 642 -11.74 10.47 -0.45
N SER A 643 -12.26 9.94 0.65
CA SER A 643 -11.64 8.79 1.31
C SER A 643 -11.80 7.50 0.49
N THR A 644 -12.90 7.34 -0.26
CA THR A 644 -13.07 6.17 -1.14
C THR A 644 -12.10 6.24 -2.32
N GLU A 645 -11.94 7.41 -2.93
CA GLU A 645 -11.03 7.65 -4.04
C GLU A 645 -9.56 7.43 -3.65
N ALA A 646 -9.12 7.98 -2.51
CA ALA A 646 -7.76 7.78 -2.03
C ALA A 646 -7.44 6.29 -1.84
N GLY A 647 -8.37 5.51 -1.28
CA GLY A 647 -8.19 4.08 -1.09
C GLY A 647 -8.20 3.30 -2.41
N THR A 648 -9.11 3.62 -3.33
CA THR A 648 -9.20 2.92 -4.63
C THR A 648 -7.97 3.23 -5.51
N LEU A 649 -7.49 4.46 -5.52
CA LEU A 649 -6.31 4.85 -6.29
C LEU A 649 -5.05 4.13 -5.79
N ALA A 650 -4.94 3.93 -4.46
CA ALA A 650 -3.85 3.16 -3.87
C ALA A 650 -3.82 1.72 -4.39
N ARG A 651 -4.98 1.08 -4.53
CA ARG A 651 -5.10 -0.28 -5.08
C ARG A 651 -4.69 -0.37 -6.54
N VAL A 652 -5.17 0.56 -7.37
CA VAL A 652 -4.79 0.62 -8.79
C VAL A 652 -3.27 0.73 -8.95
N VAL A 653 -2.63 1.57 -8.15
CA VAL A 653 -1.17 1.73 -8.20
C VAL A 653 -0.47 0.44 -7.73
N ALA A 654 -0.95 -0.20 -6.66
CA ALA A 654 -0.42 -1.49 -6.20
C ALA A 654 -0.53 -2.58 -7.27
N ASP A 655 -1.74 -2.83 -7.80
CA ASP A 655 -2.00 -3.86 -8.81
C ASP A 655 -1.22 -3.62 -10.11
N GLY A 656 -1.02 -2.35 -10.48
CA GLY A 656 -0.18 -1.95 -11.61
C GLY A 656 1.30 -2.28 -11.43
N THR A 657 1.83 -2.19 -10.20
CA THR A 657 3.24 -2.55 -9.93
C THR A 657 3.51 -4.04 -10.10
N ILE A 658 2.55 -4.91 -9.80
CA ILE A 658 2.64 -6.38 -9.97
C ILE A 658 2.77 -6.75 -11.46
N THR A 659 2.00 -6.08 -12.31
CA THR A 659 1.92 -6.39 -13.74
C THR A 659 3.23 -6.06 -14.48
N LEU A 660 4.00 -5.08 -14.01
CA LEU A 660 5.25 -4.64 -14.65
C LEU A 660 6.44 -5.59 -14.43
N ALA A 661 6.26 -6.69 -13.68
CA ALA A 661 7.31 -7.63 -13.29
C ALA A 661 7.47 -8.87 -14.23
N GLU A 662 7.10 -8.78 -15.52
CA GLU A 662 7.27 -9.90 -16.46
C GLU A 662 8.76 -10.24 -16.74
N GLY A 663 9.07 -11.54 -16.76
CA GLY A 663 10.41 -12.07 -17.05
C GLY A 663 10.87 -11.77 -18.47
N THR A 664 12.00 -11.08 -18.59
CA THR A 664 12.74 -10.84 -19.84
C THR A 664 14.21 -11.18 -19.61
N MET A 665 15.02 -11.27 -20.67
CA MET A 665 16.47 -11.50 -20.54
C MET A 665 17.24 -10.28 -19.98
N ARG A 666 16.55 -9.31 -19.36
CA ARG A 666 17.18 -8.10 -18.80
C ARG A 666 18.10 -8.41 -17.63
N ASN A 667 17.74 -9.35 -16.78
CA ASN A 667 18.57 -9.82 -15.66
C ASN A 667 20.01 -10.15 -16.13
N VAL A 668 20.15 -10.94 -17.21
CA VAL A 668 21.46 -11.32 -17.76
C VAL A 668 22.21 -10.12 -18.35
N LEU A 669 21.50 -9.15 -18.94
CA LEU A 669 22.11 -7.95 -19.52
C LEU A 669 22.55 -6.93 -18.46
N GLU A 670 21.81 -6.84 -17.35
CA GLU A 670 22.03 -5.89 -16.26
C GLU A 670 23.12 -6.36 -15.29
N GLN A 671 23.26 -7.68 -15.09
CA GLN A 671 24.26 -8.25 -14.20
C GLN A 671 25.67 -8.09 -14.78
N GLN A 672 26.37 -7.03 -14.34
CA GLN A 672 27.71 -6.68 -14.83
C GLN A 672 28.83 -7.61 -14.35
N THR A 673 28.57 -8.46 -13.36
CA THR A 673 29.56 -9.40 -12.82
C THR A 673 29.73 -10.66 -13.68
N LEU A 674 28.73 -11.00 -14.52
CA LEU A 674 28.79 -12.19 -15.36
C LEU A 674 29.98 -12.13 -16.31
N LYS A 675 30.80 -13.18 -16.27
CA LYS A 675 31.95 -13.44 -17.12
C LYS A 675 31.66 -14.56 -18.11
N TRP A 676 30.89 -15.56 -17.72
CA TRP A 676 30.60 -16.76 -18.51
C TRP A 676 29.09 -16.92 -18.69
N VAL A 677 28.63 -16.95 -19.94
CA VAL A 677 27.22 -17.17 -20.26
C VAL A 677 27.12 -18.35 -21.22
N PHE A 678 26.62 -19.48 -20.71
CA PHE A 678 26.43 -20.67 -21.52
C PHE A 678 25.04 -20.67 -22.13
N VAL A 679 24.92 -21.03 -23.41
CA VAL A 679 23.64 -21.21 -24.08
C VAL A 679 23.55 -22.63 -24.59
N GLY A 680 22.51 -23.36 -24.20
CA GLY A 680 22.40 -24.78 -24.54
C GLY A 680 20.98 -25.33 -24.59
N GLY A 681 20.83 -26.47 -25.25
CA GLY A 681 19.55 -27.09 -25.59
C GLY A 681 19.75 -28.28 -26.51
N LYS A 682 18.70 -29.09 -26.74
CA LYS A 682 18.79 -30.30 -27.56
C LYS A 682 17.89 -30.23 -28.77
N GLY A 683 18.41 -30.63 -29.94
CA GLY A 683 17.68 -30.61 -31.21
C GLY A 683 17.62 -29.20 -31.81
N GLY A 684 17.17 -29.06 -33.06
CA GLY A 684 17.15 -27.81 -33.85
C GLY A 684 16.24 -26.70 -33.31
N VAL A 685 16.47 -26.26 -32.07
CA VAL A 685 15.68 -25.28 -31.32
C VAL A 685 16.14 -23.83 -31.54
N GLY A 686 17.18 -23.61 -32.35
CA GLY A 686 17.72 -22.27 -32.65
C GLY A 686 18.74 -21.74 -31.63
N LYS A 687 19.52 -22.62 -30.99
CA LYS A 687 20.55 -22.24 -29.98
C LYS A 687 21.50 -21.19 -30.51
N THR A 688 22.15 -21.46 -31.64
CA THR A 688 23.15 -20.56 -32.24
C THR A 688 22.56 -19.18 -32.54
N THR A 689 21.33 -19.11 -33.06
CA THR A 689 20.62 -17.84 -33.26
C THR A 689 20.44 -17.09 -31.94
N CYS A 690 19.98 -17.78 -30.89
CA CYS A 690 19.83 -17.19 -29.56
C CYS A 690 21.16 -16.74 -28.96
N SER A 691 22.22 -17.54 -29.10
CA SER A 691 23.60 -17.21 -28.67
C SER A 691 24.10 -15.95 -29.37
N CYS A 692 23.97 -15.87 -30.70
CA CYS A 692 24.34 -14.70 -31.48
C CYS A 692 23.61 -13.44 -31.01
N ILE A 693 22.30 -13.53 -30.80
CA ILE A 693 21.47 -12.40 -30.37
C ILE A 693 21.86 -11.95 -28.96
N LEU A 694 22.05 -12.89 -28.04
CA LEU A 694 22.48 -12.58 -26.68
C LEU A 694 23.84 -11.86 -26.68
N SER A 695 24.78 -12.30 -27.52
CA SER A 695 26.08 -11.64 -27.69
C SER A 695 25.96 -10.24 -28.29
N ILE A 696 25.07 -10.03 -29.26
CA ILE A 696 24.78 -8.69 -29.83
C ILE A 696 24.22 -7.76 -28.74
N LEU A 697 23.30 -8.26 -27.92
CA LEU A 697 22.72 -7.49 -26.82
C LEU A 697 23.74 -7.17 -25.74
N LEU A 698 24.58 -8.14 -25.36
CA LEU A 698 25.69 -7.93 -24.42
C LEU A 698 26.72 -6.95 -24.98
N ALA A 699 27.02 -6.97 -26.29
CA ALA A 699 27.95 -6.03 -26.91
C ALA A 699 27.49 -4.56 -26.79
N SER A 700 26.19 -4.32 -26.63
CA SER A 700 25.65 -2.98 -26.36
C SER A 700 25.77 -2.54 -24.89
N ALA A 701 25.99 -3.47 -23.96
CA ALA A 701 26.03 -3.22 -22.52
C ALA A 701 27.42 -3.45 -21.89
N ARG A 702 28.32 -4.15 -22.58
CA ARG A 702 29.64 -4.57 -22.09
C ARG A 702 30.78 -4.00 -22.93
N SER A 703 31.97 -3.91 -22.35
CA SER A 703 33.14 -3.31 -23.01
C SER A 703 33.71 -4.20 -24.12
N SER A 704 33.74 -5.51 -23.92
CA SER A 704 34.27 -6.48 -24.89
C SER A 704 33.60 -7.86 -24.74
N VAL A 705 33.08 -8.41 -25.85
CA VAL A 705 32.31 -9.66 -25.87
C VAL A 705 32.94 -10.65 -26.83
N LEU A 706 33.09 -11.89 -26.40
CA LEU A 706 33.52 -13.01 -27.24
C LEU A 706 32.41 -14.06 -27.28
N ILE A 707 31.95 -14.45 -28.48
CA ILE A 707 31.12 -15.64 -28.67
C ILE A 707 32.00 -16.79 -29.15
N ILE A 708 31.85 -17.96 -28.54
CA ILE A 708 32.59 -19.15 -28.91
C ILE A 708 31.62 -20.27 -29.23
N SER A 709 31.73 -20.84 -30.43
CA SER A 709 31.00 -22.06 -30.78
C SER A 709 31.86 -23.30 -30.56
N THR A 710 31.27 -24.27 -29.89
CA THR A 710 31.77 -25.64 -29.74
C THR A 710 30.95 -26.65 -30.56
N ASP A 711 29.99 -26.15 -31.37
CA ASP A 711 29.17 -26.97 -32.25
C ASP A 711 29.96 -27.28 -33.54
N PRO A 712 30.20 -28.56 -33.89
CA PRO A 712 30.94 -28.95 -35.09
C PRO A 712 30.24 -28.58 -36.41
N ALA A 713 28.99 -28.13 -36.38
CA ALA A 713 28.24 -27.76 -37.57
C ALA A 713 28.61 -26.37 -38.15
N HIS A 714 29.55 -25.62 -37.57
CA HIS A 714 29.95 -24.26 -38.01
C HIS A 714 28.78 -23.25 -38.18
N ASN A 715 27.71 -23.42 -37.39
CA ASN A 715 26.48 -22.63 -37.49
C ASN A 715 26.67 -21.12 -37.22
N LEU A 716 27.74 -20.75 -36.50
CA LEU A 716 28.02 -19.35 -36.13
C LEU A 716 28.44 -18.53 -37.35
N SER A 717 29.24 -19.13 -38.25
CA SER A 717 29.64 -18.53 -39.52
C SER A 717 28.46 -18.25 -40.44
N ASP A 718 27.49 -19.18 -40.49
CA ASP A 718 26.27 -19.02 -41.29
C ASP A 718 25.34 -17.95 -40.70
N ALA A 719 25.17 -17.93 -39.37
CA ALA A 719 24.33 -16.95 -38.69
C ALA A 719 24.81 -15.50 -38.90
N PHE A 720 26.12 -15.26 -38.82
CA PHE A 720 26.70 -13.93 -39.07
C PHE A 720 27.05 -13.66 -40.55
N GLN A 721 26.94 -14.67 -41.42
CA GLN A 721 27.39 -14.61 -42.81
C GLN A 721 28.87 -14.19 -42.95
N GLN A 722 29.70 -14.67 -42.04
CA GLN A 722 31.12 -14.37 -41.94
C GLN A 722 31.86 -15.61 -41.46
N ARG A 723 32.93 -16.02 -42.14
CA ARG A 723 33.70 -17.20 -41.70
C ARG A 723 34.53 -16.90 -40.46
N PHE A 724 34.49 -17.80 -39.49
CA PHE A 724 35.32 -17.77 -38.28
C PHE A 724 36.27 -18.97 -38.22
N THR A 725 37.32 -18.87 -37.42
CA THR A 725 38.32 -19.91 -37.20
C THR A 725 38.59 -20.08 -35.70
N LYS A 726 39.60 -20.91 -35.35
CA LYS A 726 40.10 -21.07 -33.98
C LYS A 726 40.67 -19.78 -33.36
N ALA A 727 40.89 -18.72 -34.16
CA ALA A 727 41.35 -17.42 -33.68
C ALA A 727 40.17 -16.42 -33.53
N PRO A 728 40.09 -15.66 -32.43
CA PRO A 728 39.06 -14.64 -32.25
C PRO A 728 39.10 -13.59 -33.36
N THR A 729 37.98 -13.45 -34.06
CA THR A 729 37.84 -12.53 -35.19
C THR A 729 36.71 -11.54 -34.93
N LEU A 730 36.92 -10.26 -35.24
CA LEU A 730 35.92 -9.22 -35.06
C LEU A 730 34.72 -9.46 -36.01
N ILE A 731 33.50 -9.39 -35.47
CA ILE A 731 32.28 -9.52 -36.26
C ILE A 731 31.98 -8.22 -37.01
N ASN A 732 31.69 -8.33 -38.30
CA ASN A 732 31.33 -7.19 -39.14
C ASN A 732 30.15 -6.39 -38.56
N GLY A 733 30.29 -5.06 -38.49
CA GLY A 733 29.26 -4.18 -37.94
C GLY A 733 29.28 -4.00 -36.42
N PHE A 734 30.32 -4.50 -35.74
CA PHE A 734 30.59 -4.27 -34.31
C PHE A 734 32.05 -3.83 -34.09
N THR A 735 32.29 -3.13 -32.99
CA THR A 735 33.65 -2.68 -32.58
C THR A 735 34.23 -3.51 -31.44
N ASN A 736 33.39 -4.28 -30.74
CA ASN A 736 33.71 -4.94 -29.49
C ASN A 736 33.12 -6.36 -29.37
N LEU A 737 32.61 -6.93 -30.47
CA LEU A 737 32.07 -8.28 -30.51
C LEU A 737 32.93 -9.16 -31.42
N TYR A 738 33.46 -10.24 -30.85
CA TYR A 738 34.37 -11.17 -31.50
C TYR A 738 33.76 -12.57 -31.52
N ALA A 739 34.07 -13.35 -32.54
CA ALA A 739 33.62 -14.73 -32.68
C ALA A 739 34.81 -15.67 -32.90
N MET A 740 34.67 -16.90 -32.39
CA MET A 740 35.63 -17.99 -32.54
C MET A 740 34.87 -19.31 -32.68
N GLU A 741 35.35 -20.18 -33.56
CA GLU A 741 34.81 -21.53 -33.73
C GLU A 741 35.91 -22.55 -33.42
N VAL A 742 35.59 -23.50 -32.55
CA VAL A 742 36.53 -24.55 -32.14
C VAL A 742 35.95 -25.90 -32.53
N ASP A 743 36.64 -26.60 -33.43
CA ASP A 743 36.36 -28.01 -33.71
C ASP A 743 37.24 -28.88 -32.79
N PRO A 744 36.65 -29.70 -31.89
CA PRO A 744 37.39 -30.60 -31.03
C PRO A 744 38.03 -31.80 -31.79
N ASN A 745 37.66 -32.05 -33.05
CA ASN A 745 38.11 -33.21 -33.82
C ASN A 745 39.10 -32.89 -34.94
N GLU A 746 39.45 -31.62 -35.19
CA GLU A 746 40.50 -31.29 -36.15
C GLU A 746 41.87 -31.59 -35.52
N GLU A 747 42.35 -32.81 -35.77
CA GLU A 747 43.76 -33.20 -35.65
C GLU A 747 44.63 -32.14 -36.35
N GLU A 748 45.48 -31.46 -35.59
CA GLU A 748 46.57 -30.69 -36.19
C GLU A 748 47.48 -31.68 -36.90
N GLY A 749 47.38 -31.71 -38.24
CA GLY A 749 48.38 -32.32 -39.09
C GLY A 749 49.73 -31.64 -38.87
N GLU A 750 50.69 -32.44 -38.38
CA GLU A 750 52.14 -32.32 -38.50
C GLU A 750 52.74 -30.89 -38.52
N GLU A 751 53.41 -30.50 -37.43
CA GLU A 751 54.84 -30.11 -37.44
C GLU A 751 55.35 -29.80 -36.01
N GLY A 752 55.88 -30.82 -35.33
CA GLY A 752 57.02 -30.66 -34.41
C GLY A 752 56.83 -30.92 -32.92
N GLN A 753 56.80 -32.19 -32.47
CA GLN A 753 57.43 -32.68 -31.21
C GLN A 753 57.33 -34.22 -31.05
N GLU A 754 58.10 -34.97 -31.85
CA GLU A 754 58.09 -36.44 -31.96
C GLU A 754 58.33 -37.26 -30.65
N GLY A 755 58.65 -36.63 -29.51
CA GLY A 755 58.90 -37.32 -28.24
C GLY A 755 57.75 -37.29 -27.22
N ILE A 756 56.87 -36.27 -27.29
CA ILE A 756 55.82 -36.03 -26.29
C ILE A 756 54.47 -36.59 -26.78
N ASP A 757 54.23 -36.54 -28.08
CA ASP A 757 53.01 -37.05 -28.71
C ASP A 757 52.88 -38.57 -28.61
N GLY A 758 54.00 -39.30 -28.51
CA GLY A 758 53.98 -40.75 -28.24
C GLY A 758 53.48 -41.08 -26.82
N PHE A 759 53.92 -40.33 -25.81
CA PHE A 759 53.50 -40.54 -24.41
C PHE A 759 52.09 -39.99 -24.15
N LEU A 760 51.73 -38.86 -24.79
CA LEU A 760 50.38 -38.30 -24.72
C LEU A 760 49.38 -39.13 -25.52
N SER A 761 49.72 -39.68 -26.69
CA SER A 761 48.84 -40.60 -27.42
C SER A 761 48.66 -41.94 -26.69
N ASP A 762 49.70 -42.46 -26.01
CA ASP A 762 49.55 -43.65 -25.15
C ASP A 762 48.72 -43.37 -23.88
N LEU A 763 48.79 -42.16 -23.30
CA LEU A 763 47.94 -41.72 -22.19
C LEU A 763 46.49 -41.45 -22.62
N ALA A 764 46.30 -40.86 -23.80
CA ALA A 764 45.03 -40.64 -24.44
C ALA A 764 44.31 -41.96 -24.77
N ASN A 765 45.04 -42.91 -25.35
CA ASN A 765 44.54 -44.24 -25.68
C ASN A 765 44.21 -45.09 -24.42
N SER A 766 44.79 -44.77 -23.27
CA SER A 766 44.60 -45.52 -22.02
C SER A 766 43.50 -44.98 -21.10
N ILE A 767 42.99 -43.77 -21.34
CA ILE A 767 41.90 -43.17 -20.57
C ILE A 767 40.85 -42.59 -21.53
N PRO A 768 39.66 -43.22 -21.62
CA PRO A 768 38.59 -42.73 -22.49
C PRO A 768 38.25 -41.25 -22.22
N GLY A 769 38.33 -40.41 -23.25
CA GLY A 769 37.94 -39.00 -23.19
C GLY A 769 39.05 -38.02 -22.81
N ILE A 770 40.33 -38.44 -22.75
CA ILE A 770 41.46 -37.52 -22.52
C ILE A 770 41.74 -36.59 -23.72
N ASP A 771 41.52 -37.05 -24.95
CA ASP A 771 41.73 -36.21 -26.15
C ASP A 771 40.77 -35.02 -26.18
N GLU A 772 39.47 -35.29 -25.99
CA GLU A 772 38.43 -34.26 -25.85
C GLU A 772 38.80 -33.29 -24.72
N ALA A 773 39.18 -33.81 -23.56
CA ALA A 773 39.61 -33.06 -22.39
C ALA A 773 40.78 -32.10 -22.64
N MET A 774 41.83 -32.55 -23.33
CA MET A 774 43.02 -31.74 -23.59
C MET A 774 42.72 -30.58 -24.56
N SER A 775 41.95 -30.84 -25.62
CA SER A 775 41.51 -29.80 -26.55
C SER A 775 40.69 -28.70 -25.85
N PHE A 776 39.85 -29.07 -24.88
CA PHE A 776 39.08 -28.11 -24.07
C PHE A 776 39.93 -27.35 -23.04
N ALA A 777 40.91 -27.99 -22.42
CA ALA A 777 41.83 -27.32 -21.50
C ALA A 777 42.66 -26.24 -22.22
N GLU A 778 43.10 -26.54 -23.44
CA GLU A 778 43.84 -25.61 -24.29
C GLU A 778 42.97 -24.43 -24.74
N MET A 779 41.72 -24.70 -25.12
CA MET A 779 40.72 -23.67 -25.39
C MET A 779 40.49 -22.75 -24.17
N LEU A 780 40.25 -23.31 -22.98
CA LEU A 780 40.04 -22.51 -21.76
C LEU A 780 41.26 -21.65 -21.41
N LYS A 781 42.47 -22.18 -21.61
CA LYS A 781 43.71 -21.45 -21.42
C LYS A 781 43.84 -20.29 -22.41
N LEU A 782 43.54 -20.54 -23.69
CA LEU A 782 43.52 -19.51 -24.73
C LEU A 782 42.54 -18.39 -24.37
N VAL A 783 41.33 -18.76 -23.94
CA VAL A 783 40.27 -17.82 -23.57
C VAL A 783 40.61 -17.04 -22.29
N GLN A 784 41.22 -17.66 -21.28
CA GLN A 784 41.65 -16.95 -20.06
C GLN A 784 42.78 -15.94 -20.32
N THR A 785 43.65 -16.20 -21.30
CA THR A 785 44.67 -15.22 -21.69
C THR A 785 44.10 -14.01 -22.43
N MET A 786 42.83 -14.07 -22.85
CA MET A 786 42.15 -13.01 -23.57
C MET A 786 41.26 -12.20 -22.61
N ASP A 787 41.52 -10.90 -22.49
CA ASP A 787 40.84 -10.01 -21.53
C ASP A 787 39.47 -9.51 -22.05
N TYR A 788 38.53 -10.44 -22.28
CA TYR A 788 37.15 -10.13 -22.67
C TYR A 788 36.25 -9.95 -21.45
N SER A 789 35.38 -8.93 -21.42
CA SER A 789 34.51 -8.67 -20.26
C SER A 789 33.47 -9.77 -20.01
N VAL A 790 32.92 -10.38 -21.07
CA VAL A 790 32.02 -11.52 -20.99
C VAL A 790 32.22 -12.44 -22.20
N ILE A 791 32.07 -13.74 -21.97
CA ILE A 791 32.22 -14.80 -22.96
C ILE A 791 30.92 -15.59 -23.03
N VAL A 792 30.37 -15.69 -24.24
CA VAL A 792 29.14 -16.44 -24.54
C VAL A 792 29.53 -17.75 -25.21
N PHE A 793 29.15 -18.88 -24.62
CA PHE A 793 29.39 -20.20 -25.19
C PHE A 793 28.14 -20.69 -25.92
N ASP A 794 28.24 -20.84 -27.24
CA ASP A 794 27.29 -21.62 -28.03
C ASP A 794 27.68 -23.10 -27.95
N THR A 795 26.88 -23.84 -27.19
CA THR A 795 27.22 -25.20 -26.81
C THR A 795 26.76 -26.23 -27.84
N ALA A 796 27.52 -27.31 -27.97
CA ALA A 796 27.12 -28.51 -28.70
C ALA A 796 25.80 -29.10 -28.14
N PRO A 797 25.22 -30.16 -28.75
CA PRO A 797 24.04 -30.82 -28.18
C PRO A 797 24.29 -31.30 -26.73
N THR A 798 23.27 -31.18 -25.88
CA THR A 798 23.31 -31.31 -24.41
C THR A 798 24.24 -32.38 -23.82
N GLY A 799 24.33 -33.56 -24.44
CA GLY A 799 25.20 -34.65 -23.96
C GLY A 799 26.70 -34.35 -24.01
N HIS A 800 27.18 -33.53 -24.95
CA HIS A 800 28.59 -33.14 -25.06
C HIS A 800 28.89 -31.91 -24.20
N THR A 801 27.94 -30.99 -24.09
CA THR A 801 28.03 -29.81 -23.21
C THR A 801 28.18 -30.18 -21.74
N LEU A 802 27.45 -31.20 -21.28
CA LEU A 802 27.53 -31.63 -19.89
C LEU A 802 28.86 -32.34 -19.59
N ARG A 803 29.54 -32.91 -20.61
CA ARG A 803 30.92 -33.39 -20.48
C ARG A 803 31.91 -32.25 -20.33
N LEU A 804 31.75 -31.17 -21.10
CA LEU A 804 32.56 -29.95 -20.97
C LEU A 804 32.50 -29.38 -19.54
N LEU A 805 31.31 -29.33 -18.95
CA LEU A 805 31.10 -28.79 -17.60
C LEU A 805 31.55 -29.74 -16.48
N GLN A 806 31.50 -31.07 -16.71
CA GLN A 806 32.02 -32.09 -15.79
C GLN A 806 33.55 -32.19 -15.80
N PHE A 807 34.16 -31.76 -16.89
CA PHE A 807 35.55 -32.00 -17.20
C PHE A 807 36.52 -31.49 -16.10
N PRO A 808 36.39 -30.24 -15.59
CA PRO A 808 37.28 -29.76 -14.55
C PRO A 808 37.32 -30.68 -13.32
N SER A 809 36.15 -31.13 -12.87
CA SER A 809 36.03 -32.00 -11.69
C SER A 809 36.57 -33.42 -11.91
N THR A 810 36.50 -33.92 -13.15
CA THR A 810 36.98 -35.27 -13.52
C THR A 810 38.50 -35.26 -13.65
N LEU A 811 39.05 -34.23 -14.29
CA LEU A 811 40.48 -34.05 -14.45
C LEU A 811 41.16 -33.75 -13.11
N GLU A 812 40.56 -32.93 -12.25
CA GLU A 812 41.05 -32.69 -10.87
C GLU A 812 41.19 -34.00 -10.08
N LYS A 813 40.17 -34.87 -10.13
CA LYS A 813 40.20 -36.18 -9.48
C LYS A 813 41.23 -37.13 -10.11
N GLY A 814 41.36 -37.10 -11.44
CA GLY A 814 42.33 -37.90 -12.19
C GLY A 814 43.77 -37.52 -11.86
N LEU A 815 44.08 -36.22 -11.95
CA LEU A 815 45.37 -35.64 -11.58
C LEU A 815 45.70 -35.91 -10.10
N GLY A 816 44.73 -35.75 -9.19
CA GLY A 816 44.91 -36.05 -7.77
C GLY A 816 45.26 -37.53 -7.51
N ARG A 817 44.62 -38.46 -8.23
CA ARG A 817 44.96 -39.89 -8.17
C ARG A 817 46.34 -40.17 -8.73
N MET A 818 46.71 -39.54 -9.84
CA MET A 818 48.04 -39.71 -10.46
C MET A 818 49.16 -39.18 -9.55
N MET A 819 48.97 -38.01 -8.94
CA MET A 819 49.89 -37.45 -7.93
C MET A 819 50.00 -38.39 -6.71
N SER A 820 48.90 -39.00 -6.26
CA SER A 820 48.90 -39.97 -5.16
C SER A 820 49.55 -41.32 -5.52
N LEU A 821 49.41 -41.79 -6.76
CA LEU A 821 50.14 -42.95 -7.25
C LEU A 821 51.63 -42.65 -7.35
N LYS A 822 52.02 -41.47 -7.85
CA LYS A 822 53.43 -41.05 -7.90
C LYS A 822 54.03 -40.91 -6.50
N SER A 823 53.32 -40.39 -5.50
CA SER A 823 53.87 -40.33 -4.14
C SER A 823 54.11 -41.72 -3.52
N LYS A 824 53.34 -42.73 -3.94
CA LYS A 824 53.50 -44.12 -3.49
C LYS A 824 54.51 -44.93 -4.30
N PHE A 825 54.69 -44.65 -5.59
CA PHE A 825 55.56 -45.38 -6.50
C PHE A 825 56.82 -44.60 -6.95
N GLY A 826 56.94 -43.33 -6.59
CA GLY A 826 58.02 -42.43 -7.02
C GLY A 826 59.40 -42.86 -6.52
N GLY A 827 59.47 -43.51 -5.34
CA GLY A 827 60.71 -44.11 -4.84
C GLY A 827 61.18 -45.33 -5.66
N LEU A 828 60.25 -46.05 -6.30
CA LEU A 828 60.52 -47.22 -7.14
C LEU A 828 60.83 -46.82 -8.58
N LEU A 829 60.05 -45.88 -9.15
CA LEU A 829 60.25 -45.31 -10.48
C LEU A 829 61.59 -44.56 -10.59
N GLY A 830 61.92 -43.76 -9.58
CA GLY A 830 63.21 -43.07 -9.53
C GLY A 830 64.42 -44.01 -9.38
N GLN A 831 64.23 -45.23 -8.86
CA GLN A 831 65.26 -46.28 -8.87
C GLN A 831 65.33 -47.01 -10.21
N MET A 832 64.18 -47.31 -10.84
CA MET A 832 64.11 -47.97 -12.15
C MET A 832 64.66 -47.09 -13.27
N SER A 833 64.35 -45.79 -13.29
CA SER A 833 64.84 -44.82 -14.27
C SER A 833 66.38 -44.75 -14.28
N ARG A 834 66.99 -44.72 -13.07
CA ARG A 834 68.45 -44.76 -12.90
C ARG A 834 69.08 -46.10 -13.33
N LEU A 835 68.33 -47.20 -13.27
CA LEU A 835 68.79 -48.55 -13.63
C LEU A 835 68.66 -48.83 -15.13
N PHE A 836 67.68 -48.21 -15.80
CA PHE A 836 67.41 -48.41 -17.24
C PHE A 836 68.07 -47.38 -18.15
N GLY A 837 68.79 -46.39 -17.61
CA GLY A 837 69.59 -45.47 -18.40
C GLY A 837 68.78 -44.54 -19.31
N VAL A 838 67.49 -44.34 -19.01
CA VAL A 838 66.66 -43.35 -19.69
C VAL A 838 67.10 -41.99 -19.16
N GLY A 839 67.78 -41.22 -20.01
CA GLY A 839 68.48 -39.99 -19.63
C GLY A 839 67.59 -38.88 -19.07
N ASP A 840 68.23 -38.04 -18.26
CA ASP A 840 67.74 -36.84 -17.54
C ASP A 840 67.11 -35.72 -18.42
N GLU A 841 66.89 -35.93 -19.72
CA GLU A 841 66.37 -34.89 -20.63
C GLU A 841 64.84 -34.82 -20.71
N LEU A 842 64.12 -35.83 -20.22
CA LEU A 842 62.68 -35.76 -19.96
C LEU A 842 62.45 -35.63 -18.46
N GLY A 843 62.84 -34.49 -17.90
CA GLY A 843 62.77 -34.23 -16.47
C GLY A 843 61.37 -34.45 -15.91
N GLU A 844 61.21 -35.46 -15.05
CA GLU A 844 59.97 -35.77 -14.34
C GLU A 844 59.40 -34.54 -13.61
N ASP A 845 60.26 -33.61 -13.20
CA ASP A 845 59.91 -32.35 -12.54
C ASP A 845 59.33 -31.29 -13.51
N ALA A 846 59.76 -31.28 -14.77
CA ALA A 846 59.21 -30.37 -15.79
C ALA A 846 57.80 -30.80 -16.22
N ILE A 847 57.57 -32.12 -16.31
CA ILE A 847 56.24 -32.69 -16.54
C ILE A 847 55.35 -32.42 -15.32
N LEU A 848 55.88 -32.55 -14.10
CA LEU A 848 55.13 -32.28 -12.87
C LEU A 848 54.71 -30.82 -12.75
N GLY A 849 55.63 -29.87 -12.98
CA GLY A 849 55.33 -28.44 -12.93
C GLY A 849 54.29 -28.01 -13.97
N ARG A 850 54.30 -28.62 -15.17
CA ARG A 850 53.25 -28.40 -16.18
C ARG A 850 51.89 -28.97 -15.75
N LEU A 851 51.87 -30.15 -15.13
CA LEU A 851 50.64 -30.77 -14.62
C LEU A 851 50.04 -30.02 -13.42
N GLU A 852 50.89 -29.50 -12.52
CA GLU A 852 50.46 -28.64 -11.40
C GLU A 852 49.90 -27.30 -11.92
N GLY A 853 50.57 -26.64 -12.86
CA GLY A 853 50.05 -25.41 -13.48
C GLY A 853 48.72 -25.63 -14.21
N MET A 854 48.54 -26.79 -14.86
CA MET A 854 47.28 -27.15 -15.50
C MET A 854 46.17 -27.38 -14.47
N LYS A 855 46.49 -28.04 -13.34
CA LYS A 855 45.56 -28.25 -12.23
C LYS A 855 45.04 -26.93 -11.64
N ASP A 856 45.92 -25.96 -11.42
CA ASP A 856 45.54 -24.66 -10.83
C ASP A 856 44.58 -23.88 -11.73
N VAL A 857 44.84 -23.87 -13.05
CA VAL A 857 43.95 -23.25 -14.04
C VAL A 857 42.57 -23.93 -14.03
N ILE A 858 42.54 -25.27 -13.98
CA ILE A 858 41.29 -26.05 -13.97
C ILE A 858 40.49 -25.79 -12.69
N GLU A 859 41.13 -25.78 -11.52
CA GLU A 859 40.46 -25.47 -10.25
C GLU A 859 39.88 -24.05 -10.27
N GLN A 860 40.62 -23.08 -10.83
CA GLN A 860 40.14 -21.71 -10.95
C GLN A 860 38.92 -21.59 -11.87
N VAL A 861 38.93 -22.25 -13.04
CA VAL A 861 37.77 -22.27 -13.94
C VAL A 861 36.57 -22.94 -13.27
N ASN A 862 36.78 -24.08 -12.61
CA ASN A 862 35.72 -24.81 -11.91
C ASN A 862 35.05 -23.95 -10.82
N ARG A 863 35.84 -23.17 -10.06
CA ARG A 863 35.30 -22.23 -9.07
C ARG A 863 34.47 -21.12 -9.72
N GLN A 864 34.93 -20.57 -10.84
CA GLN A 864 34.18 -19.53 -11.55
C GLN A 864 32.87 -20.06 -12.15
N PHE A 865 32.86 -21.30 -12.68
CA PHE A 865 31.65 -21.91 -13.24
C PHE A 865 30.56 -22.19 -12.19
N LYS A 866 30.96 -22.41 -10.94
CA LYS A 866 30.06 -22.63 -9.82
C LYS A 866 29.61 -21.35 -9.12
N ASP A 867 30.19 -20.20 -9.49
CA ASP A 867 29.83 -18.92 -8.91
C ASP A 867 28.67 -18.30 -9.71
N PRO A 868 27.46 -18.18 -9.12
CA PRO A 868 26.28 -17.63 -9.79
C PRO A 868 26.43 -16.15 -10.18
N ASP A 869 27.33 -15.41 -9.51
CA ASP A 869 27.59 -14.02 -9.87
C ASP A 869 28.45 -13.89 -11.13
N MET A 870 29.19 -14.94 -11.47
CA MET A 870 30.17 -14.97 -12.57
C MET A 870 29.70 -15.81 -13.75
N THR A 871 28.91 -16.87 -13.51
CA THR A 871 28.49 -17.84 -14.53
C THR A 871 27.00 -18.10 -14.46
N THR A 872 26.34 -18.08 -15.61
CA THR A 872 24.94 -18.52 -15.74
C THR A 872 24.73 -19.33 -17.02
N PHE A 873 23.75 -20.22 -16.99
CA PHE A 873 23.34 -21.05 -18.12
C PHE A 873 21.92 -20.70 -18.59
N VAL A 874 21.78 -20.41 -19.88
CA VAL A 874 20.52 -20.10 -20.56
C VAL A 874 20.07 -21.31 -21.38
N CYS A 875 18.94 -21.90 -20.99
CA CYS A 875 18.37 -23.05 -21.68
C CYS A 875 17.52 -22.59 -22.89
N VAL A 876 17.70 -23.21 -24.05
CA VAL A 876 16.89 -22.94 -25.26
C VAL A 876 16.11 -24.18 -25.64
N CYS A 877 14.81 -24.03 -25.85
CA CYS A 877 13.91 -25.12 -26.17
C CYS A 877 12.79 -24.68 -27.13
N ILE A 878 11.97 -25.63 -27.56
CA ILE A 878 10.72 -25.38 -28.29
C ILE A 878 9.54 -25.96 -27.50
N PRO A 879 8.30 -25.47 -27.70
CA PRO A 879 7.13 -25.90 -26.94
C PRO A 879 6.60 -27.27 -27.43
N GLU A 880 7.40 -28.31 -27.21
CA GLU A 880 7.11 -29.71 -27.54
C GLU A 880 7.55 -30.64 -26.41
N PHE A 881 6.86 -31.78 -26.26
CA PHE A 881 7.13 -32.76 -25.20
C PHE A 881 8.61 -33.16 -25.09
N LEU A 882 9.22 -33.57 -26.21
CA LEU A 882 10.58 -34.08 -26.20
C LEU A 882 11.58 -32.97 -25.84
N SER A 883 11.33 -31.74 -26.30
CA SER A 883 12.18 -30.59 -25.97
C SER A 883 12.04 -30.19 -24.50
N LEU A 884 10.83 -30.25 -23.93
CA LEU A 884 10.57 -30.02 -22.51
C LEU A 884 11.33 -31.05 -21.65
N TYR A 885 11.15 -32.34 -21.94
CA TYR A 885 11.80 -33.42 -21.20
C TYR A 885 13.33 -33.32 -21.22
N GLU A 886 13.92 -32.97 -22.36
CA GLU A 886 15.37 -32.82 -22.49
C GLU A 886 15.89 -31.55 -21.80
N THR A 887 15.07 -30.50 -21.72
CA THR A 887 15.39 -29.28 -20.95
C THR A 887 15.35 -29.57 -19.46
N GLU A 888 14.38 -30.34 -18.98
CA GLU A 888 14.29 -30.78 -17.58
C GLU A 888 15.50 -31.59 -17.17
N ARG A 889 15.87 -32.56 -18.00
CA ARG A 889 17.09 -33.33 -17.78
C ARG A 889 18.33 -32.44 -17.77
N LEU A 890 18.44 -31.48 -18.67
CA LEU A 890 19.56 -30.54 -18.72
C LEU A 890 19.66 -29.72 -17.43
N VAL A 891 18.54 -29.14 -16.97
CA VAL A 891 18.48 -28.37 -15.72
C VAL A 891 18.89 -29.22 -14.52
N GLN A 892 18.35 -30.45 -14.39
CA GLN A 892 18.74 -31.37 -13.32
C GLN A 892 20.24 -31.71 -13.33
N GLU A 893 20.83 -31.90 -14.52
CA GLU A 893 22.26 -32.15 -14.65
C GLU A 893 23.09 -30.90 -14.30
N LEU A 894 22.68 -29.69 -14.69
CA LEU A 894 23.33 -28.43 -14.31
C LEU A 894 23.30 -28.19 -12.79
N THR A 895 22.15 -28.41 -12.15
CA THR A 895 22.03 -28.33 -10.69
C THR A 895 22.98 -29.31 -9.99
N LYS A 896 23.13 -30.52 -10.53
CA LYS A 896 24.08 -31.51 -10.01
C LYS A 896 25.54 -31.06 -10.14
N PHE A 897 25.86 -30.22 -11.12
CA PHE A 897 27.20 -29.62 -11.27
C PHE A 897 27.37 -28.29 -10.52
N GLU A 898 26.35 -27.84 -9.79
CA GLU A 898 26.33 -26.57 -9.05
C GLU A 898 26.53 -25.37 -9.99
N ILE A 899 26.00 -25.46 -11.22
CA ILE A 899 26.03 -24.36 -12.19
C ILE A 899 24.67 -23.66 -12.16
N ASP A 900 24.69 -22.34 -12.04
CA ASP A 900 23.49 -21.51 -12.05
C ASP A 900 22.75 -21.58 -13.39
N THR A 901 21.43 -21.76 -13.31
CA THR A 901 20.53 -21.63 -14.44
C THR A 901 19.18 -21.14 -13.93
N HIS A 902 18.73 -20.01 -14.45
CA HIS A 902 17.46 -19.37 -14.06
C HIS A 902 16.80 -18.66 -15.24
N ASN A 903 17.18 -19.01 -16.48
CA ASN A 903 16.65 -18.45 -17.73
C ASN A 903 16.33 -19.56 -18.74
N ILE A 904 15.12 -19.56 -19.29
CA ILE A 904 14.69 -20.44 -20.38
C ILE A 904 14.16 -19.60 -21.53
N ILE A 905 14.65 -19.86 -22.75
CA ILE A 905 14.15 -19.29 -23.99
C ILE A 905 13.35 -20.35 -24.73
N ILE A 906 12.06 -20.11 -24.91
CA ILE A 906 11.18 -20.96 -25.69
C ILE A 906 11.05 -20.34 -27.09
N ASN A 907 11.71 -20.96 -28.06
CA ASN A 907 11.76 -20.50 -29.45
C ASN A 907 10.67 -21.15 -30.31
N GLN A 908 10.49 -20.63 -31.53
CA GLN A 908 9.56 -21.14 -32.54
C GLN A 908 8.10 -21.23 -32.03
N VAL A 909 7.70 -20.29 -31.17
CA VAL A 909 6.34 -20.19 -30.66
C VAL A 909 5.45 -19.61 -31.77
N LEU A 910 4.38 -20.31 -32.09
CA LEU A 910 3.36 -19.82 -33.02
C LEU A 910 2.37 -18.94 -32.27
N PHE A 911 2.25 -17.69 -32.70
CA PHE A 911 1.28 -16.73 -32.18
C PHE A 911 0.07 -16.62 -33.13
N ASP A 912 -1.11 -16.26 -32.58
CA ASP A 912 -2.32 -16.09 -33.37
C ASP A 912 -2.31 -14.74 -34.09
N GLU A 913 -1.65 -14.70 -35.23
CA GLU A 913 -1.55 -13.52 -36.08
C GLU A 913 -2.61 -13.54 -37.18
N GLN A 914 -3.51 -12.55 -37.18
CA GLN A 914 -4.47 -12.23 -38.25
C GLN A 914 -5.07 -13.42 -39.01
N GLY A 915 -6.05 -14.11 -38.40
CA GLY A 915 -7.02 -14.90 -39.17
C GLY A 915 -6.45 -16.14 -39.87
N VAL A 916 -5.49 -16.82 -39.25
CA VAL A 916 -4.98 -18.11 -39.75
C VAL A 916 -6.13 -19.11 -39.84
N GLU A 917 -6.61 -19.39 -41.06
CA GLU A 917 -7.66 -20.39 -41.30
C GLU A 917 -7.13 -21.83 -41.35
N SER A 918 -5.80 -22.01 -41.28
CA SER A 918 -5.18 -23.33 -41.31
C SER A 918 -5.52 -24.14 -40.07
N LYS A 919 -6.25 -25.23 -40.28
CA LYS A 919 -6.56 -26.24 -39.25
C LYS A 919 -5.29 -26.84 -38.63
N LEU A 920 -4.22 -27.00 -39.42
CA LEU A 920 -2.95 -27.55 -38.95
C LEU A 920 -2.21 -26.59 -38.02
N LEU A 921 -2.13 -25.31 -38.39
CA LEU A 921 -1.48 -24.29 -37.55
C LEU A 921 -2.23 -24.10 -36.23
N LYS A 922 -3.58 -24.03 -36.27
CA LYS A 922 -4.41 -23.99 -35.05
C LYS A 922 -4.20 -25.21 -34.15
N ALA A 923 -4.11 -26.41 -34.74
CA ALA A 923 -3.82 -27.63 -33.97
C ALA A 923 -2.42 -27.59 -33.36
N ARG A 924 -1.42 -27.09 -34.11
CA ARG A 924 -0.04 -26.95 -33.65
C ARG A 924 0.07 -25.92 -32.52
N MET A 925 -0.55 -24.76 -32.64
CA MET A 925 -0.61 -23.74 -31.60
C MET A 925 -1.27 -24.27 -30.32
N LYS A 926 -2.39 -24.98 -30.43
CA LYS A 926 -3.04 -25.62 -29.27
C LYS A 926 -2.13 -26.65 -28.58
N MET A 927 -1.37 -27.41 -29.37
CA MET A 927 -0.39 -28.35 -28.84
C MET A 927 0.79 -27.63 -28.18
N GLN A 928 1.32 -26.56 -28.78
CA GLN A 928 2.38 -25.73 -28.20
C GLN A 928 1.92 -25.08 -26.90
N GLN A 929 0.71 -24.51 -26.86
CA GLN A 929 0.14 -23.90 -25.66
C GLN A 929 0.12 -24.86 -24.48
N LYS A 930 -0.33 -26.11 -24.70
CA LYS A 930 -0.28 -27.16 -23.66
C LYS A 930 1.12 -27.33 -23.06
N TYR A 931 2.18 -27.28 -23.88
CA TYR A 931 3.55 -27.44 -23.39
C TYR A 931 4.10 -26.14 -22.80
N LEU A 932 3.72 -24.97 -23.32
CA LEU A 932 4.02 -23.68 -22.69
C LEU A 932 3.46 -23.63 -21.28
N ASP A 933 2.21 -24.05 -21.08
CA ASP A 933 1.59 -24.12 -19.75
C ASP A 933 2.40 -25.06 -18.82
N GLN A 934 2.88 -26.19 -19.34
CA GLN A 934 3.76 -27.09 -18.58
C GLN A 934 5.12 -26.46 -18.25
N PHE A 935 5.74 -25.71 -19.15
CA PHE A 935 6.97 -24.96 -18.86
C PHE A 935 6.73 -23.96 -17.72
N TYR A 936 5.64 -23.20 -17.74
CA TYR A 936 5.31 -22.26 -16.67
C TYR A 936 4.98 -22.95 -15.34
N MET A 937 4.41 -24.16 -15.37
CA MET A 937 4.17 -24.95 -14.16
C MET A 937 5.44 -25.59 -13.58
N LEU A 938 6.40 -25.96 -14.43
CA LEU A 938 7.63 -26.66 -14.02
C LEU A 938 8.77 -25.72 -13.62
N TYR A 939 8.78 -24.50 -14.16
CA TYR A 939 9.88 -23.54 -14.01
C TYR A 939 9.34 -22.15 -13.64
N ASP A 940 8.61 -22.08 -12.53
CA ASP A 940 8.11 -20.82 -11.98
C ASP A 940 9.23 -19.94 -11.40
N ASP A 941 10.37 -20.54 -11.06
CA ASP A 941 11.62 -19.92 -10.62
C ASP A 941 12.54 -19.45 -11.77
N PHE A 942 12.16 -19.67 -13.03
CA PHE A 942 12.93 -19.26 -14.20
C PHE A 942 12.32 -18.07 -14.93
N HIS A 943 13.19 -17.24 -15.52
CA HIS A 943 12.79 -16.24 -16.49
C HIS A 943 12.51 -16.92 -17.84
N ILE A 944 11.23 -17.11 -18.16
CA ILE A 944 10.80 -17.72 -19.42
C ILE A 944 10.58 -16.65 -20.49
N THR A 945 11.45 -16.61 -21.50
CA THR A 945 11.33 -15.72 -22.66
C THR A 945 10.76 -16.47 -23.85
N LYS A 946 9.61 -16.02 -24.38
CA LYS A 946 8.96 -16.59 -25.57
C LYS A 946 9.39 -15.85 -26.84
N LEU A 947 9.88 -16.57 -27.84
CA LEU A 947 10.26 -16.02 -29.13
C LEU A 947 9.38 -16.59 -30.25
N PRO A 948 8.92 -15.74 -31.20
CA PRO A 948 8.05 -16.19 -32.27
C PRO A 948 8.81 -17.01 -33.32
N LEU A 949 8.10 -17.92 -33.98
CA LEU A 949 8.58 -18.48 -35.25
C LEU A 949 8.47 -17.43 -36.35
N LEU A 950 9.59 -17.10 -36.99
CA LEU A 950 9.62 -16.18 -38.14
C LEU A 950 9.43 -16.94 -39.47
N PRO A 951 8.90 -16.27 -40.52
CA PRO A 951 8.71 -16.88 -41.84
C PRO A 951 10.02 -17.05 -42.63
N GLU A 952 11.07 -16.31 -42.26
CA GLU A 952 12.39 -16.34 -42.89
C GLU A 952 13.46 -16.74 -41.87
N GLU A 953 14.55 -17.32 -42.34
CA GLU A 953 15.70 -17.65 -41.51
C GLU A 953 16.39 -16.38 -40.98
N VAL A 954 16.78 -16.40 -39.71
CA VAL A 954 17.42 -15.26 -39.05
C VAL A 954 18.93 -15.29 -39.30
N CYS A 955 19.33 -14.85 -40.49
CA CYS A 955 20.73 -14.82 -40.92
C CYS A 955 21.18 -13.40 -41.27
N GLY A 956 22.41 -13.06 -40.91
CA GLY A 956 23.00 -11.75 -41.10
C GLY A 956 22.74 -10.80 -39.92
N VAL A 957 23.66 -9.85 -39.73
CA VAL A 957 23.69 -8.94 -38.57
C VAL A 957 22.41 -8.11 -38.44
N GLU A 958 21.81 -7.68 -39.55
CA GLU A 958 20.59 -6.87 -39.54
C GLU A 958 19.38 -7.68 -39.05
N ALA A 959 19.19 -8.90 -39.56
CA ALA A 959 18.11 -9.79 -39.13
C ALA A 959 18.25 -10.19 -37.66
N LEU A 960 19.47 -10.50 -37.21
CA LEU A 960 19.76 -10.80 -35.81
C LEU A 960 19.48 -9.60 -34.90
N LYS A 961 19.87 -8.38 -35.30
CA LYS A 961 19.55 -7.14 -34.55
C LYS A 961 18.05 -6.89 -34.49
N ALA A 962 17.31 -7.08 -35.59
CA ALA A 962 15.87 -6.93 -35.60
C ALA A 962 15.19 -7.92 -34.63
N PHE A 963 15.57 -9.20 -34.69
CA PHE A 963 15.03 -10.25 -33.83
C PHE A 963 15.39 -10.05 -32.35
N SER A 964 16.54 -9.41 -32.06
CA SER A 964 17.00 -9.14 -30.68
C SER A 964 16.05 -8.30 -29.82
N THR A 965 15.16 -7.52 -30.43
CA THR A 965 14.18 -6.71 -29.69
C THR A 965 13.25 -7.57 -28.83
N HIS A 966 12.96 -8.80 -29.26
CA HIS A 966 12.07 -9.74 -28.56
C HIS A 966 12.69 -10.40 -27.32
N PHE A 967 14.00 -10.22 -27.11
CA PHE A 967 14.68 -10.64 -25.88
C PHE A 967 14.56 -9.59 -24.77
N ARG A 968 14.38 -8.30 -25.14
CA ARG A 968 14.26 -7.17 -24.21
C ARG A 968 12.81 -6.83 -23.85
N LYS A 969 11.90 -7.14 -24.76
CA LYS A 969 10.46 -6.90 -24.64
C LYS A 969 9.73 -8.17 -25.09
N PRO A 970 8.73 -8.64 -24.34
CA PRO A 970 7.89 -9.75 -24.77
C PRO A 970 7.35 -9.52 -26.18
N TYR A 971 7.32 -10.57 -27.00
CA TYR A 971 6.72 -10.49 -28.32
C TYR A 971 5.21 -10.27 -28.19
N GLU A 972 4.74 -9.13 -28.66
CA GLU A 972 3.31 -8.87 -28.85
C GLU A 972 2.96 -9.21 -30.30
N ALA A 973 2.10 -10.22 -30.48
CA ALA A 973 1.52 -10.51 -31.77
C ALA A 973 0.88 -9.23 -32.30
N SER A 974 1.13 -8.90 -33.57
CA SER A 974 0.47 -7.76 -34.19
C SER A 974 -1.03 -8.05 -34.30
N VAL A 975 -1.78 -7.72 -33.25
CA VAL A 975 -3.23 -7.50 -33.32
C VAL A 975 -3.40 -6.15 -34.02
N GLY A 976 -2.91 -6.07 -35.26
CA GLY A 976 -3.37 -5.11 -36.21
C GLY A 976 -4.85 -5.40 -36.43
N ARG A 977 -5.71 -4.75 -35.66
CA ARG A 977 -6.92 -4.22 -36.29
C ARG A 977 -6.36 -3.41 -37.45
N GLY A 978 -6.48 -3.95 -38.67
CA GLY A 978 -6.17 -3.17 -39.87
C GLY A 978 -6.79 -1.80 -39.68
N THR A 979 -6.04 -0.77 -40.04
CA THR A 979 -6.60 0.58 -40.04
C THR A 979 -7.90 0.57 -40.86
N VAL A 980 -8.83 1.48 -40.58
CA VAL A 980 -10.05 1.60 -41.39
C VAL A 980 -9.67 1.69 -42.88
N GLU A 981 -8.54 2.35 -43.19
CA GLU A 981 -7.96 2.44 -44.53
C GLU A 981 -7.54 1.07 -45.11
N ASP A 982 -6.89 0.20 -44.34
CA ASP A 982 -6.55 -1.17 -44.80
C ASP A 982 -7.81 -2.01 -45.07
N LEU A 983 -8.83 -1.86 -44.21
CA LEU A 983 -10.12 -2.54 -44.39
C LEU A 983 -10.84 -2.00 -45.63
N GLU A 984 -10.82 -0.69 -45.85
CA GLU A 984 -11.39 -0.03 -47.03
C GLU A 984 -10.69 -0.44 -48.32
N LEU A 985 -9.35 -0.57 -48.31
CA LEU A 985 -8.57 -1.10 -49.44
C LEU A 985 -8.94 -2.55 -49.75
N ARG A 986 -9.07 -3.40 -48.72
CA ARG A 986 -9.45 -4.82 -48.89
C ARG A 986 -10.88 -4.98 -49.37
N VAL A 987 -11.82 -4.18 -48.85
CA VAL A 987 -13.21 -4.12 -49.32
C VAL A 987 -13.27 -3.62 -50.76
N SER A 988 -12.49 -2.60 -51.11
CA SER A 988 -12.44 -2.07 -52.49
C SER A 988 -11.90 -3.10 -53.48
N SER A 989 -10.85 -3.84 -53.10
CA SER A 989 -10.29 -4.94 -53.89
C SER A 989 -11.32 -6.07 -54.10
N LEU A 990 -11.98 -6.52 -53.02
CA LEU A 990 -13.02 -7.55 -53.08
C LEU A 990 -14.24 -7.11 -53.92
N GLN A 991 -14.64 -5.84 -53.84
CA GLN A 991 -15.68 -5.29 -54.72
C GLN A 991 -15.25 -5.25 -56.20
N GLY A 992 -13.96 -5.03 -56.46
CA GLY A 992 -13.37 -5.16 -57.80
C GLY A 992 -13.53 -6.58 -58.34
N GLN A 993 -13.05 -7.57 -57.58
CA GLN A 993 -13.13 -8.99 -57.94
C GLN A 993 -14.60 -9.46 -58.10
N LEU A 994 -15.50 -9.03 -57.20
CA LEU A 994 -16.91 -9.37 -57.30
C LEU A 994 -17.55 -8.81 -58.57
N ARG A 995 -17.21 -7.57 -58.96
CA ARG A 995 -17.70 -6.99 -60.23
C ARG A 995 -17.19 -7.76 -61.44
N GLU A 996 -15.95 -8.22 -61.40
CA GLU A 996 -15.36 -9.03 -62.46
C GLU A 996 -16.06 -10.38 -62.60
N VAL A 997 -16.27 -11.08 -61.48
CA VAL A 997 -17.02 -12.35 -61.43
C VAL A 997 -18.48 -12.18 -61.87
N VAL A 998 -19.16 -11.09 -61.44
CA VAL A 998 -20.53 -10.79 -61.89
C VAL A 998 -20.56 -10.50 -63.39
N SER A 999 -19.58 -9.79 -63.93
CA SER A 999 -19.46 -9.55 -65.37
C SER A 999 -19.25 -10.86 -66.15
N GLU A 1000 -18.40 -11.75 -65.66
CA GLU A 1000 -18.21 -13.08 -66.25
C GLU A 1000 -19.49 -13.91 -66.18
N LEU A 1001 -20.23 -13.87 -65.07
CA LEU A 1001 -21.49 -14.58 -64.89
C LEU A 1001 -22.59 -14.02 -65.79
N GLU A 1002 -22.65 -12.71 -66.00
CA GLU A 1002 -23.55 -12.08 -66.97
C GLU A 1002 -23.19 -12.41 -68.42
N LYS A 1003 -21.89 -12.44 -68.76
CA LYS A 1003 -21.42 -12.91 -70.08
C LYS A 1003 -21.81 -14.37 -70.29
N ALA A 1004 -21.63 -15.22 -69.29
CA ALA A 1004 -22.03 -16.62 -69.33
C ALA A 1004 -23.57 -16.80 -69.42
N ARG A 1005 -24.35 -15.89 -68.81
CA ARG A 1005 -25.82 -15.87 -68.95
C ARG A 1005 -26.30 -15.39 -70.32
N LYS A 1006 -25.60 -14.46 -70.95
CA LYS A 1006 -25.91 -13.95 -72.31
C LYS A 1006 -25.45 -14.89 -73.43
N GLY A 1007 -24.55 -15.82 -73.11
CA GLY A 1007 -24.07 -16.87 -74.03
C GLY A 1007 -24.85 -18.19 -73.99
N LYS A 1008 -25.98 -18.26 -73.28
CA LYS A 1008 -26.89 -19.41 -73.25
C LYS A 1008 -28.21 -19.13 -73.93
#